data_AF-A0A3N6DLF9-F1
#
_entry.id   AF-A0A3N6DLF9-F1
#
_cell.length_a   1.000
_cell.length_b   1.000
_cell.length_c   1.000
_cell.angle_alpha   90.00
_cell.angle_beta   90.00
_cell.angle_gamma   90.00
#
_symmetry.space_group_name_H-M   'P 1'
#
loop_
_entity.id
_entity.type
_entity.pdbx_description
1 polymer ?
#
loop_
_entity_poly.entity_id
_entity_poly.type
_entity_poly.pdbx_seq_one_letter_code
_entity_poly.pdbx_strand_id
1 'polypeptide(L)'
;MSSDSYTVVGAGAIGGTLAFSLARAGHRVRLIDTDAAHVTAIQDRGLTVARGEHRESVRVEAATPDAYDGPVHRVLLAVKAQATDAALDWIAPRLAPDGWVVSFQNGFNEELIADRIGPDRTVAAFVNIFADVIEPGVILDGGAGALVVGERHGAAVSERVAALVADLQSWGPAVASDNVEGYLWAKAGFGAMLAATALADAPMAELIDRHPLTMHEVAGEVFDVAEALGVELETFDAFEPEAFRRGADPAVRRAAAGRLTAWLATQAKDRSGIWRDLAVRRRPVEVTTHYAEVFTQAERHGVSTPVLRSVIAGLRELERDPGLMAEERLVALDRLAASLPGTHGGTVGPDRDRARAVREWLDAHREDMVDDLAAYTSQGSASDDREALAACLTWVRGWLDGALGAPQAEEVLERERTGDILVRRYPGTGDRPVLLLGHYDTVWPTGTLEEWPFRRDGDVITGPGVFDMKAGLVQAVWGLRALDALSLPRPACTLMLNGDEETGSLTSSEAIVAEARGSRAALVFEAAAGGAVKTARKGVGLFTVTVTGKEAHAGLDPDAGASAVEELAHQILYLAGLRDPEAGTSLNVGVIEGGTRSNVTAGRAVARLDVRVATAAEQDRIGAALDALLPVDGRTSIEVTGGWNRPVFERTAGVAELAELARSCAATLGWDLRETSVGGASDGNFVVAAGVPVLDGIGAVGSGAHARSENTSVAGMVERAALTATVLTSLSER
;
A
#
# COMPACT_ATOMS: atom_id res chain seq x y z
N MET A 1 11.51 54.00 30.82
CA MET A 1 11.18 53.83 29.40
C MET A 1 9.74 53.32 29.35
N SER A 2 8.93 53.78 28.38
CA SER A 2 7.48 53.48 28.38
C SER A 2 7.21 51.98 28.29
N SER A 3 6.16 51.50 28.95
CA SER A 3 5.58 50.14 28.88
C SER A 3 5.07 49.73 27.48
N ASP A 4 5.28 50.57 26.46
CA ASP A 4 4.72 50.45 25.11
C ASP A 4 5.71 49.98 24.05
N SER A 5 6.93 49.57 24.43
CA SER A 5 7.93 49.07 23.48
C SER A 5 7.94 47.55 23.38
N TYR A 6 8.00 47.03 22.15
CA TYR A 6 8.21 45.61 21.87
C TYR A 6 9.69 45.27 21.79
N THR A 7 10.08 44.16 22.39
CA THR A 7 11.40 43.54 22.20
C THR A 7 11.20 42.22 21.48
N VAL A 8 11.77 42.08 20.28
CA VAL A 8 11.76 40.84 19.52
C VAL A 8 13.10 40.15 19.71
N VAL A 9 13.09 38.96 20.30
CA VAL A 9 14.29 38.14 20.51
C VAL A 9 14.31 37.05 19.44
N GLY A 10 15.27 37.15 18.52
CA GLY A 10 15.31 36.41 17.25
C GLY A 10 14.75 37.25 16.11
N ALA A 11 15.63 37.86 15.31
CA ALA A 11 15.33 38.67 14.13
C ALA A 11 15.24 37.84 12.84
N GLY A 12 15.08 36.52 12.96
CA GLY A 12 14.91 35.61 11.83
C GLY A 12 13.60 35.82 11.07
N ALA A 13 13.20 34.83 10.28
CA ALA A 13 12.02 34.92 9.40
C ALA A 13 10.73 35.38 10.12
N ILE A 14 10.37 34.73 11.24
CA ILE A 14 9.16 35.06 12.01
C ILE A 14 9.32 36.40 12.73
N GLY A 15 10.34 36.51 13.59
CA GLY A 15 10.53 37.71 14.41
C GLY A 15 10.80 38.98 13.60
N GLY A 16 11.60 38.89 12.53
CA GLY A 16 11.83 39.99 11.61
C GLY A 16 10.54 40.45 10.91
N THR A 17 9.70 39.51 10.46
CA THR A 17 8.40 39.84 9.85
C THR A 17 7.48 40.58 10.82
N LEU A 18 7.34 40.10 12.04
CA LEU A 18 6.49 40.72 13.07
C LEU A 18 7.07 42.08 13.51
N ALA A 19 8.38 42.18 13.70
CA ALA A 19 9.07 43.42 14.04
C ALA A 19 8.90 44.50 12.97
N PHE A 20 9.04 44.12 11.70
CA PHE A 20 8.82 45.02 10.57
C PHE A 20 7.41 45.59 10.61
N SER A 21 6.41 44.73 10.79
CA SER A 21 5.01 45.13 10.78
C SER A 21 4.65 46.07 11.93
N LEU A 22 5.07 45.72 13.16
CA LEU A 22 4.86 46.55 14.34
C LEU A 22 5.52 47.92 14.17
N ALA A 23 6.76 47.95 13.67
CA ALA A 23 7.47 49.20 13.41
C ALA A 23 6.79 50.05 12.33
N ARG A 24 6.29 49.41 11.25
CA ARG A 24 5.53 50.08 10.19
C ARG A 24 4.21 50.68 10.70
N ALA A 25 3.56 50.03 11.67
CA ALA A 25 2.37 50.55 12.35
C ALA A 25 2.67 51.64 13.40
N GLY A 26 3.94 52.00 13.60
CA GLY A 26 4.36 53.09 14.48
C GLY A 26 4.72 52.65 15.91
N HIS A 27 4.73 51.35 16.20
CA HIS A 27 5.17 50.86 17.50
C HIS A 27 6.70 50.94 17.62
N ARG A 28 7.20 51.19 18.82
CA ARG A 28 8.64 51.16 19.09
C ARG A 28 9.10 49.71 19.22
N VAL A 29 9.96 49.27 18.30
CA VAL A 29 10.47 47.89 18.26
C VAL A 29 11.98 47.87 18.45
N ARG A 30 12.45 46.97 19.31
CA ARG A 30 13.85 46.57 19.44
C ARG A 30 14.04 45.11 19.04
N LEU A 31 15.03 44.84 18.22
CA LEU A 31 15.46 43.50 17.84
C LEU A 31 16.71 43.10 18.62
N ILE A 32 16.71 41.88 19.12
CA ILE A 32 17.85 41.24 19.76
C ILE A 32 18.15 39.95 18.98
N ASP A 33 19.31 39.89 18.33
CA ASP A 33 19.73 38.71 17.58
C ASP A 33 21.23 38.42 17.80
N THR A 34 21.58 37.14 17.82
CA THR A 34 22.95 36.67 17.97
C THR A 34 23.81 36.84 16.72
N ASP A 35 23.19 36.95 15.53
CA ASP A 35 23.90 37.20 14.28
C ASP A 35 24.31 38.68 14.16
N ALA A 36 25.57 38.96 14.48
CA ALA A 36 26.13 40.30 14.42
C ALA A 36 26.08 40.93 13.02
N ALA A 37 26.18 40.14 11.95
CA ALA A 37 26.10 40.66 10.58
C ALA A 37 24.67 41.08 10.25
N HIS A 38 23.68 40.29 10.69
CA HIS A 38 22.27 40.62 10.57
C HIS A 38 21.91 41.88 11.37
N VAL A 39 22.36 41.98 12.63
CA VAL A 39 22.16 43.16 13.49
C VAL A 39 22.78 44.42 12.86
N THR A 40 24.04 44.35 12.42
CA THR A 40 24.74 45.49 11.81
C THR A 40 24.01 45.96 10.55
N ALA A 41 23.56 45.04 9.70
CA ALA A 41 22.80 45.38 8.51
C ALA A 41 21.49 46.11 8.81
N ILE A 42 20.76 45.69 9.87
CA ILE A 42 19.54 46.36 10.33
C ILE A 42 19.85 47.76 10.88
N GLN A 43 20.94 47.92 11.64
CA GLN A 43 21.35 49.23 12.16
C GLN A 43 21.66 50.21 11.02
N ASP A 44 22.41 49.76 10.02
CA ASP A 44 22.84 50.60 8.90
C ASP A 44 21.67 51.00 7.99
N ARG A 45 20.88 50.01 7.56
CA ARG A 45 19.92 50.14 6.45
C ARG A 45 18.46 50.09 6.89
N GLY A 46 18.18 49.74 8.14
CA GLY A 46 16.85 49.36 8.59
C GLY A 46 16.52 47.90 8.30
N LEU A 47 15.46 47.41 8.92
CA LEU A 47 14.92 46.08 8.65
C LEU A 47 14.10 46.13 7.37
N THR A 48 14.42 45.27 6.41
CA THR A 48 13.79 45.26 5.09
C THR A 48 12.92 44.03 4.90
N VAL A 49 11.71 44.21 4.38
CA VAL A 49 10.85 43.12 3.90
C VAL A 49 10.75 43.18 2.37
N ALA A 50 10.96 42.04 1.73
CA ALA A 50 10.83 41.83 0.30
C ALA A 50 9.57 41.03 -0.04
N ARG A 51 8.78 41.50 -1.00
CA ARG A 51 7.60 40.82 -1.56
C ARG A 51 7.68 40.89 -3.09
N GLY A 52 8.09 39.79 -3.73
CA GLY A 52 8.41 39.79 -5.15
C GLY A 52 9.57 40.76 -5.45
N GLU A 53 9.39 41.67 -6.40
CA GLU A 53 10.38 42.71 -6.73
C GLU A 53 10.35 43.91 -5.77
N HIS A 54 9.33 44.02 -4.92
CA HIS A 54 9.18 45.15 -4.00
C HIS A 54 9.97 44.93 -2.71
N ARG A 55 10.74 45.94 -2.29
CA ARG A 55 11.45 45.97 -0.99
C ARG A 55 11.04 47.22 -0.22
N GLU A 56 10.64 47.06 1.03
CA GLU A 56 10.27 48.13 1.96
C GLU A 56 11.16 48.03 3.20
N SER A 57 11.65 49.15 3.73
CA SER A 57 12.53 49.17 4.92
C SER A 57 11.96 50.07 6.01
N VAL A 58 12.04 49.61 7.26
CA VAL A 58 11.67 50.38 8.45
C VAL A 58 12.87 50.54 9.39
N ARG A 59 12.94 51.67 10.08
CA ARG A 59 13.97 51.91 11.09
C ARG A 59 13.53 51.30 12.42
N VAL A 60 14.38 50.44 12.96
CA VAL A 60 14.18 49.75 14.24
C VAL A 60 15.49 49.78 15.04
N GLU A 61 15.41 49.70 16.35
CA GLU A 61 16.59 49.48 17.18
C GLU A 61 17.00 48.00 17.05
N ALA A 62 18.28 47.71 16.86
CA ALA A 62 18.79 46.34 16.82
C ALA A 62 20.09 46.25 17.63
N ALA A 63 20.27 45.17 18.38
CA ALA A 63 21.47 44.91 19.17
C ALA A 63 21.74 43.40 19.27
N THR A 64 22.99 43.03 19.54
CA THR A 64 23.31 41.69 20.02
C THR A 64 23.00 41.58 21.52
N PRO A 65 22.80 40.36 22.07
CA PRO A 65 22.55 40.17 23.51
C PRO A 65 23.57 40.85 24.42
N ASP A 66 24.86 40.86 24.03
CA ASP A 66 25.94 41.49 24.80
C ASP A 66 25.94 43.03 24.72
N ALA A 67 25.30 43.60 23.69
CA ALA A 67 25.26 45.03 23.45
C ALA A 67 24.03 45.72 24.09
N TYR A 68 23.16 44.97 24.76
CA TYR A 68 21.97 45.51 25.44
C TYR A 68 21.75 44.86 26.82
N ASP A 69 21.80 45.67 27.88
CA ASP A 69 21.57 45.25 29.26
C ASP A 69 20.29 45.84 29.89
N GLY A 70 19.54 46.65 29.15
CA GLY A 70 18.37 47.36 29.65
C GLY A 70 17.14 46.46 29.88
N PRO A 71 16.10 46.99 30.56
CA PRO A 71 14.88 46.22 30.83
C PRO A 71 14.09 45.91 29.55
N VAL A 72 13.33 44.82 29.59
CA VAL A 72 12.39 44.40 28.53
C VAL A 72 11.00 44.18 29.11
N HIS A 73 9.95 44.57 28.38
CA HIS A 73 8.54 44.51 28.84
C HIS A 73 7.72 43.50 28.02
N ARG A 74 7.40 43.82 26.77
CA ARG A 74 6.63 42.95 25.86
C ARG A 74 7.59 42.21 24.94
N VAL A 75 7.87 40.94 25.24
CA VAL A 75 8.88 40.16 24.50
C VAL A 75 8.21 39.22 23.51
N LEU A 76 8.54 39.35 22.24
CA LEU A 76 8.20 38.40 21.18
C LEU A 76 9.39 37.46 20.99
N LEU A 77 9.28 36.25 21.51
CA LEU A 77 10.34 35.25 21.39
C LEU A 77 10.14 34.48 20.08
N ALA A 78 11.08 34.60 19.16
CA ALA A 78 11.02 34.01 17.82
C ALA A 78 12.36 33.36 17.41
N VAL A 79 13.10 32.86 18.40
CA VAL A 79 14.31 32.05 18.17
C VAL A 79 13.91 30.62 17.78
N LYS A 80 14.86 29.87 17.23
CA LYS A 80 14.69 28.42 17.05
C LYS A 80 14.52 27.72 18.39
N ALA A 81 13.76 26.63 18.45
CA ALA A 81 13.42 25.95 19.70
C ALA A 81 14.67 25.55 20.53
N GLN A 82 15.79 25.20 19.87
CA GLN A 82 17.04 24.85 20.57
C GLN A 82 17.73 26.03 21.27
N ALA A 83 17.39 27.26 20.88
CA ALA A 83 17.96 28.49 21.45
C ALA A 83 17.05 29.11 22.52
N THR A 84 15.89 28.51 22.81
CA THR A 84 14.93 29.02 23.80
C THR A 84 15.56 29.19 25.17
N ASP A 85 16.30 28.21 25.68
CA ASP A 85 16.98 28.30 26.99
C ASP A 85 17.97 29.46 27.07
N ALA A 86 18.85 29.59 26.08
CA ALA A 86 19.86 30.66 26.04
C ALA A 86 19.20 32.05 25.92
N ALA A 87 18.10 32.15 25.17
CA ALA A 87 17.32 33.37 25.10
C ALA A 87 16.67 33.70 26.45
N LEU A 88 16.12 32.70 27.15
CA LEU A 88 15.50 32.87 28.46
C LEU A 88 16.51 33.21 29.56
N ASP A 89 17.72 32.67 29.52
CA ASP A 89 18.84 33.08 30.39
C ASP A 89 19.13 34.59 30.28
N TRP A 90 18.97 35.14 29.07
CA TRP A 90 19.14 36.56 28.82
C TRP A 90 17.89 37.40 29.17
N ILE A 91 16.69 36.90 28.85
CA ILE A 91 15.41 37.58 29.08
C ILE A 91 15.06 37.67 30.55
N ALA A 92 15.11 36.55 31.29
CA ALA A 92 14.61 36.45 32.67
C ALA A 92 15.16 37.52 33.62
N PRO A 93 16.49 37.82 33.67
CA PRO A 93 17.02 38.87 34.55
C PRO A 93 16.69 40.30 34.08
N ARG A 94 16.22 40.49 32.84
CA ARG A 94 15.88 41.79 32.24
C ARG A 94 14.38 42.05 32.15
N LEU A 95 13.56 41.01 32.32
CA LEU A 95 12.11 41.11 32.17
C LEU A 95 11.51 41.91 33.33
N ALA A 96 10.96 43.07 33.02
CA ALA A 96 10.36 43.99 33.99
C ALA A 96 9.23 43.31 34.79
N PRO A 97 8.90 43.76 36.01
CA PRO A 97 7.89 43.11 36.86
C PRO A 97 6.52 42.89 36.20
N ASP A 98 6.11 43.80 35.31
CA ASP A 98 4.87 43.76 34.51
C ASP A 98 5.07 43.15 33.11
N GLY A 99 6.30 42.78 32.78
CA GLY A 99 6.67 42.22 31.48
C GLY A 99 6.27 40.76 31.32
N TRP A 100 6.08 40.37 30.06
CA TRP A 100 5.64 39.04 29.64
C TRP A 100 6.32 38.64 28.32
N VAL A 101 6.37 37.34 28.07
CA VAL A 101 6.93 36.74 26.85
C VAL A 101 5.82 36.00 26.11
N VAL A 102 5.71 36.25 24.80
CA VAL A 102 4.91 35.44 23.89
C VAL A 102 5.82 34.55 23.05
N SER A 103 5.48 33.27 22.98
CA SER A 103 6.16 32.26 22.18
C SER A 103 5.69 32.34 20.72
N PHE A 104 6.42 33.04 19.86
CA PHE A 104 6.24 33.00 18.40
C PHE A 104 7.22 32.00 17.77
N GLN A 105 7.19 30.78 18.29
CA GLN A 105 8.09 29.70 17.89
C GLN A 105 7.30 28.52 17.32
N ASN A 106 7.97 27.64 16.58
CA ASN A 106 7.40 26.35 16.21
C ASN A 106 7.65 25.32 17.33
N GLY A 107 6.74 24.34 17.45
CA GLY A 107 6.78 23.34 18.52
C GLY A 107 6.24 23.87 19.85
N PHE A 108 6.37 23.08 20.91
CA PHE A 108 5.88 23.39 22.25
C PHE A 108 7.02 23.95 23.10
N ASN A 109 6.99 25.25 23.40
CA ASN A 109 8.04 25.95 24.19
C ASN A 109 7.46 26.64 25.44
N GLU A 110 6.14 26.69 25.56
CA GLU A 110 5.41 27.49 26.53
C GLU A 110 5.67 27.02 27.96
N GLU A 111 5.76 25.71 28.20
CA GLU A 111 6.14 25.15 29.51
C GLU A 111 7.55 25.57 29.92
N LEU A 112 8.52 25.45 28.99
CA LEU A 112 9.90 25.85 29.24
C LEU A 112 10.02 27.34 29.59
N ILE A 113 9.28 28.19 28.87
CA ILE A 113 9.22 29.62 29.15
C ILE A 113 8.59 29.86 30.52
N ALA A 114 7.45 29.22 30.81
CA ALA A 114 6.73 29.37 32.07
C ALA A 114 7.51 28.92 33.29
N ASP A 115 8.27 27.82 33.18
CA ASP A 115 9.17 27.35 34.23
C ASP A 115 10.23 28.40 34.58
N ARG A 116 10.65 29.22 33.61
CA ARG A 116 11.67 30.24 33.82
C ARG A 116 11.14 31.57 34.33
N ILE A 117 10.06 32.08 33.74
CA ILE A 117 9.58 33.45 34.02
C ILE A 117 8.25 33.50 34.78
N GLY A 118 7.61 32.35 34.99
CA GLY A 118 6.31 32.19 35.62
C GLY A 118 5.17 32.02 34.60
N PRO A 119 4.14 31.21 34.93
CA PRO A 119 3.00 30.97 34.05
C PRO A 119 2.23 32.25 33.72
N ASP A 120 2.03 33.12 34.70
CA ASP A 120 1.30 34.39 34.54
C ASP A 120 2.02 35.37 33.60
N ARG A 121 3.27 35.12 33.22
CA ARG A 121 4.09 35.99 32.35
C ARG A 121 4.35 35.36 30.98
N THR A 122 3.70 34.24 30.69
CA THR A 122 3.89 33.47 29.46
C THR A 122 2.61 33.43 28.65
N VAL A 123 2.72 33.79 27.36
CA VAL A 123 1.63 33.80 26.39
C VAL A 123 1.99 32.83 25.26
N ALA A 124 1.01 32.07 24.79
CA ALA A 124 1.19 31.10 23.71
C ALA A 124 0.78 31.73 22.37
N ALA A 125 1.44 31.31 21.28
CA ALA A 125 0.99 31.67 19.95
C ALA A 125 1.19 30.54 18.94
N PHE A 126 0.14 30.31 18.14
CA PHE A 126 0.25 29.56 16.90
C PHE A 126 0.65 30.54 15.79
N VAL A 127 1.74 30.23 15.10
CA VAL A 127 2.31 31.08 14.06
C VAL A 127 2.46 30.29 12.75
N ASN A 128 1.76 30.68 11.68
CA ASN A 128 1.95 30.07 10.37
C ASN A 128 2.43 31.11 9.33
N ILE A 129 3.67 31.56 9.49
CA ILE A 129 4.29 32.59 8.65
C ILE A 129 5.22 31.94 7.63
N PHE A 130 4.97 32.22 6.35
CA PHE A 130 5.84 31.80 5.26
C PHE A 130 6.88 32.88 4.99
N ALA A 131 8.00 32.89 5.74
CA ALA A 131 9.08 33.85 5.52
C ALA A 131 10.46 33.17 5.51
N ASP A 132 11.46 33.84 4.94
CA ASP A 132 12.86 33.42 5.01
C ASP A 132 13.78 34.64 5.16
N VAL A 133 14.97 34.45 5.74
CA VAL A 133 16.02 35.48 5.72
C VAL A 133 16.84 35.27 4.46
N ILE A 134 16.76 36.20 3.51
CA ILE A 134 17.44 36.06 2.21
C ILE A 134 18.80 36.74 2.17
N GLU A 135 18.98 37.81 2.95
CA GLU A 135 20.23 38.54 3.13
C GLU A 135 20.26 39.12 4.56
N PRO A 136 21.44 39.47 5.13
CA PRO A 136 21.50 40.19 6.40
C PRO A 136 20.62 41.46 6.39
N GLY A 137 19.67 41.53 7.33
CA GLY A 137 18.66 42.59 7.45
C GLY A 137 17.50 42.54 6.45
N VAL A 138 17.37 41.50 5.62
CA VAL A 138 16.32 41.37 4.59
C VAL A 138 15.53 40.08 4.77
N ILE A 139 14.23 40.24 5.03
CA ILE A 139 13.26 39.16 5.16
C ILE A 139 12.46 39.05 3.86
N LEU A 140 12.40 37.85 3.28
CA LEU A 140 11.44 37.53 2.22
C LEU A 140 10.12 37.15 2.88
N ASP A 141 9.07 37.91 2.59
CA ASP A 141 7.72 37.64 3.06
C ASP A 141 6.92 36.94 1.97
N GLY A 142 6.53 35.70 2.25
CA GLY A 142 5.77 34.81 1.38
C GLY A 142 4.25 34.98 1.52
N GLY A 143 3.77 35.90 2.36
CA GLY A 143 2.36 36.20 2.54
C GLY A 143 1.86 35.93 3.96
N ALA A 144 0.68 36.51 4.26
CA ALA A 144 0.02 36.31 5.54
C ALA A 144 -0.55 34.89 5.64
N GLY A 145 -0.23 34.20 6.72
CA GLY A 145 -0.93 32.98 7.15
C GLY A 145 -1.59 33.19 8.51
N ALA A 146 -2.20 32.14 9.05
CA ALA A 146 -2.89 32.23 10.33
C ALA A 146 -1.91 32.52 11.49
N LEU A 147 -2.31 33.46 12.36
CA LEU A 147 -1.58 33.85 13.56
C LEU A 147 -2.58 33.95 14.70
N VAL A 148 -2.46 33.06 15.68
CA VAL A 148 -3.39 32.97 16.80
C VAL A 148 -2.61 33.16 18.09
N VAL A 149 -3.06 34.04 18.97
CA VAL A 149 -2.44 34.31 20.26
C VAL A 149 -3.45 34.02 21.36
N GLY A 150 -3.03 33.34 22.42
CA GLY A 150 -3.90 33.02 23.53
C GLY A 150 -3.14 32.90 24.85
N GLU A 151 -3.91 32.94 25.93
CA GLU A 151 -3.39 32.51 27.23
C GLU A 151 -3.21 31.00 27.24
N ARG A 152 -2.32 30.50 28.11
CA ARG A 152 -2.04 29.07 28.25
C ARG A 152 -3.23 28.32 28.87
N HIS A 153 -3.31 27.01 28.62
CA HIS A 153 -4.25 26.08 29.24
C HIS A 153 -5.72 26.47 29.14
N GLY A 154 -6.13 26.99 27.98
CA GLY A 154 -7.53 27.30 27.72
C GLY A 154 -8.05 28.55 28.45
N ALA A 155 -7.16 29.38 29.00
CA ALA A 155 -7.58 30.54 29.77
C ALA A 155 -8.22 31.62 28.88
N ALA A 156 -9.20 32.33 29.44
CA ALA A 156 -9.92 33.38 28.73
C ALA A 156 -8.97 34.45 28.18
N VAL A 157 -9.29 34.98 27.00
CA VAL A 157 -8.52 36.05 26.36
C VAL A 157 -8.38 37.25 27.30
N SER A 158 -7.14 37.53 27.70
CA SER A 158 -6.82 38.65 28.58
C SER A 158 -6.71 39.98 27.81
N GLU A 159 -6.69 41.09 28.54
CA GLU A 159 -6.48 42.42 27.97
C GLU A 159 -5.12 42.52 27.23
N ARG A 160 -4.06 41.86 27.74
CA ARG A 160 -2.75 41.86 27.08
C ARG A 160 -2.75 41.10 25.75
N VAL A 161 -3.48 39.99 25.66
CA VAL A 161 -3.61 39.21 24.43
C VAL A 161 -4.42 40.00 23.41
N ALA A 162 -5.55 40.59 23.83
CA ALA A 162 -6.38 41.43 22.96
C ALA A 162 -5.59 42.64 22.41
N ALA A 163 -4.81 43.32 23.26
CA ALA A 163 -3.97 44.44 22.85
C ALA A 163 -2.86 44.00 21.88
N LEU A 164 -2.18 42.88 22.16
CA LEU A 164 -1.16 42.35 21.26
C LEU A 164 -1.74 41.98 19.89
N VAL A 165 -2.89 41.32 19.86
CA VAL A 165 -3.56 40.94 18.61
C VAL A 165 -3.99 42.16 17.81
N ALA A 166 -4.44 43.23 18.47
CA ALA A 166 -4.76 44.49 17.83
C ALA A 166 -3.53 45.12 17.15
N ASP A 167 -2.39 45.14 17.84
CA ASP A 167 -1.13 45.68 17.31
C ASP A 167 -0.58 44.82 16.14
N LEU A 168 -0.82 43.51 16.18
CA LEU A 168 -0.39 42.55 15.14
C LEU A 168 -1.29 42.51 13.90
N GLN A 169 -2.47 43.17 13.92
CA GLN A 169 -3.32 43.33 12.71
C GLN A 169 -2.57 44.00 11.54
N SER A 170 -1.52 44.76 11.86
CA SER A 170 -0.67 45.43 10.87
C SER A 170 0.03 44.47 9.89
N TRP A 171 0.22 43.21 10.30
CA TRP A 171 0.92 42.19 9.51
C TRP A 171 -0.07 41.34 8.71
N GLY A 172 -1.13 40.87 9.38
CA GLY A 172 -2.11 39.93 8.85
C GLY A 172 -3.27 39.70 9.83
N PRO A 173 -4.19 38.75 9.55
CA PRO A 173 -5.38 38.50 10.37
C PRO A 173 -5.01 37.78 11.67
N ALA A 174 -4.36 38.49 12.60
CA ALA A 174 -4.08 37.97 13.93
C ALA A 174 -5.40 37.73 14.68
N VAL A 175 -5.51 36.63 15.43
CA VAL A 175 -6.72 36.26 16.17
C VAL A 175 -6.37 36.03 17.63
N ALA A 176 -7.20 36.55 18.53
CA ALA A 176 -7.15 36.19 19.94
C ALA A 176 -8.01 34.96 20.16
N SER A 177 -7.51 33.95 20.86
CA SER A 177 -8.22 32.71 21.14
C SER A 177 -8.02 32.27 22.58
N ASP A 178 -9.06 31.71 23.17
CA ASP A 178 -9.03 30.95 24.41
C ASP A 178 -8.69 29.47 24.17
N ASN A 179 -8.44 29.04 22.93
CA ASN A 179 -8.04 27.68 22.56
C ASN A 179 -6.81 27.67 21.63
N VAL A 180 -5.79 28.46 21.94
CA VAL A 180 -4.54 28.50 21.16
C VAL A 180 -3.80 27.15 21.16
N GLU A 181 -3.94 26.35 22.22
CA GLU A 181 -3.38 25.00 22.30
C GLU A 181 -3.98 24.07 21.25
N GLY A 182 -5.27 24.20 20.95
CA GLY A 182 -5.95 23.48 19.87
C GLY A 182 -5.26 23.65 18.51
N TYR A 183 -4.83 24.88 18.20
CA TYR A 183 -4.06 25.17 16.99
C TYR A 183 -2.65 24.58 17.05
N LEU A 184 -1.96 24.66 18.20
CA LEU A 184 -0.61 24.10 18.37
C LEU A 184 -0.59 22.58 18.17
N TRP A 185 -1.54 21.86 18.77
CA TRP A 185 -1.68 20.41 18.64
C TRP A 185 -2.14 20.00 17.23
N ALA A 186 -3.08 20.72 16.62
CA ALA A 186 -3.45 20.51 15.23
C ALA A 186 -2.24 20.68 14.29
N LYS A 187 -1.43 21.73 14.52
CA LYS A 187 -0.19 21.98 13.77
C LYS A 187 0.84 20.87 13.97
N ALA A 188 0.96 20.34 15.19
CA ALA A 188 1.86 19.24 15.48
C ALA A 188 1.46 17.97 14.71
N GLY A 189 0.16 17.66 14.60
CA GLY A 189 -0.32 16.54 13.79
C GLY A 189 -0.03 16.72 12.30
N PHE A 190 -0.34 17.89 11.72
CA PHE A 190 -0.01 18.19 10.34
C PHE A 190 1.51 18.17 10.09
N GLY A 191 2.29 18.76 11.00
CA GLY A 191 3.75 18.73 10.97
C GLY A 191 4.31 17.30 10.97
N ALA A 192 3.58 16.33 11.52
CA ALA A 192 4.02 14.95 11.63
C ALA A 192 3.91 14.24 10.29
N MET A 193 2.85 14.55 9.53
CA MET A 193 2.72 14.17 8.12
C MET A 193 3.86 14.78 7.30
N LEU A 194 4.15 16.07 7.49
CA LEU A 194 5.27 16.74 6.78
C LEU A 194 6.63 16.14 7.15
N ALA A 195 6.80 15.68 8.40
CA ALA A 195 7.99 14.97 8.85
C ALA A 195 8.12 13.60 8.17
N ALA A 196 7.02 12.85 8.04
CA ALA A 196 7.00 11.58 7.33
C ALA A 196 7.37 11.77 5.84
N THR A 197 6.80 12.78 5.16
CA THR A 197 7.13 13.04 3.73
C THR A 197 8.62 13.33 3.51
N ALA A 198 9.35 13.84 4.51
CA ALA A 198 10.78 14.12 4.38
C ALA A 198 11.67 12.85 4.37
N LEU A 199 11.08 11.65 4.56
CA LEU A 199 11.79 10.38 4.45
C LEU A 199 12.05 9.94 3.01
N ALA A 200 11.38 10.56 2.04
CA ALA A 200 11.53 10.28 0.61
C ALA A 200 11.73 11.57 -0.19
N ASP A 201 12.40 11.47 -1.34
CA ASP A 201 12.63 12.61 -2.23
C ASP A 201 11.52 12.73 -3.30
N ALA A 202 10.31 13.09 -2.85
CA ALA A 202 9.16 13.31 -3.73
C ALA A 202 8.25 14.44 -3.20
N PRO A 203 7.33 14.97 -4.04
CA PRO A 203 6.39 16.01 -3.62
C PRO A 203 5.50 15.57 -2.43
N MET A 204 5.27 16.47 -1.48
CA MET A 204 4.48 16.21 -0.27
C MET A 204 3.06 15.76 -0.59
N ALA A 205 2.41 16.40 -1.57
CA ALA A 205 1.04 16.07 -1.95
C ALA A 205 0.93 14.62 -2.46
N GLU A 206 1.88 14.18 -3.29
CA GLU A 206 1.93 12.81 -3.82
C GLU A 206 2.25 11.78 -2.74
N LEU A 207 3.18 12.09 -1.83
CA LEU A 207 3.51 11.18 -0.73
C LEU A 207 2.37 11.04 0.27
N ILE A 208 1.64 12.12 0.55
CA ILE A 208 0.47 12.08 1.45
C ILE A 208 -0.65 11.24 0.82
N ASP A 209 -0.86 11.37 -0.49
CA ASP A 209 -1.88 10.61 -1.22
C ASP A 209 -1.54 9.12 -1.35
N ARG A 210 -0.26 8.78 -1.59
CA ARG A 210 0.21 7.39 -1.78
C ARG A 210 0.39 6.61 -0.48
N HIS A 211 0.63 7.29 0.65
CA HIS A 211 0.85 6.66 1.96
C HIS A 211 -0.19 7.06 3.01
N PRO A 212 -1.50 6.91 2.73
CA PRO A 212 -2.55 7.40 3.60
C PRO A 212 -2.51 6.73 4.99
N LEU A 213 -2.09 5.46 5.08
CA LEU A 213 -2.02 4.75 6.37
C LEU A 213 -1.02 5.42 7.32
N THR A 214 0.23 5.62 6.86
CA THR A 214 1.25 6.34 7.64
C THR A 214 0.79 7.75 8.01
N MET A 215 0.21 8.49 7.05
CA MET A 215 -0.21 9.88 7.29
C MET A 215 -1.34 9.99 8.29
N HIS A 216 -2.34 9.12 8.20
CA HIS A 216 -3.43 9.07 9.16
C HIS A 216 -2.93 8.67 10.54
N GLU A 217 -2.08 7.65 10.63
CA GLU A 217 -1.57 7.19 11.93
C GLU A 217 -0.65 8.18 12.61
N VAL A 218 0.28 8.80 11.87
CA VAL A 218 1.21 9.73 12.48
C VAL A 218 0.49 10.99 13.00
N ALA A 219 -0.57 11.44 12.31
CA ALA A 219 -1.43 12.52 12.80
C ALA A 219 -2.30 12.05 13.99
N GLY A 220 -2.92 10.87 13.87
CA GLY A 220 -3.75 10.26 14.91
C GLY A 220 -3.01 10.05 16.23
N GLU A 221 -1.77 9.57 16.19
CA GLU A 221 -0.91 9.41 17.38
C GLU A 221 -0.68 10.73 18.14
N VAL A 222 -0.56 11.86 17.42
CA VAL A 222 -0.44 13.18 18.04
C VAL A 222 -1.78 13.62 18.64
N PHE A 223 -2.89 13.31 17.95
CA PHE A 223 -4.23 13.72 18.39
C PHE A 223 -4.74 12.91 19.57
N ASP A 224 -4.37 11.64 19.70
CA ASP A 224 -4.66 10.85 20.90
C ASP A 224 -3.98 11.45 22.15
N VAL A 225 -2.79 12.05 21.99
CA VAL A 225 -2.13 12.78 23.08
C VAL A 225 -2.88 14.07 23.39
N ALA A 226 -3.30 14.83 22.37
CA ALA A 226 -4.09 16.03 22.56
C ALA A 226 -5.44 15.74 23.27
N GLU A 227 -6.11 14.64 22.89
CA GLU A 227 -7.34 14.17 23.53
C GLU A 227 -7.10 13.79 24.99
N ALA A 228 -6.00 13.08 25.30
CA ALA A 228 -5.64 12.72 26.67
C ALA A 228 -5.36 13.95 27.56
N LEU A 229 -4.99 15.08 26.96
CA LEU A 229 -4.81 16.37 27.62
C LEU A 229 -6.11 17.20 27.68
N GLY A 230 -7.20 16.74 27.06
CA GLY A 230 -8.46 17.47 26.98
C GLY A 230 -8.43 18.66 26.02
N VAL A 231 -7.53 18.66 25.03
CA VAL A 231 -7.39 19.74 24.04
C VAL A 231 -8.35 19.55 22.88
N GLU A 232 -9.16 20.56 22.59
CA GLU A 232 -10.02 20.61 21.41
C GLU A 232 -9.22 21.10 20.20
N LEU A 233 -9.16 20.30 19.13
CA LEU A 233 -8.33 20.61 17.96
C LEU A 233 -8.98 21.65 17.06
N GLU A 234 -8.18 22.59 16.56
CA GLU A 234 -8.66 23.71 15.75
C GLU A 234 -8.28 23.56 14.27
N THR A 235 -9.21 23.92 13.38
CA THR A 235 -8.96 23.94 11.93
C THR A 235 -8.07 25.13 11.57
N PHE A 236 -7.15 24.93 10.63
CA PHE A 236 -6.34 26.02 10.09
C PHE A 236 -5.99 25.77 8.62
N ASP A 237 -5.92 26.85 7.83
CA ASP A 237 -5.70 26.80 6.39
C ASP A 237 -6.62 25.78 5.68
N ALA A 238 -6.06 24.71 5.11
CA ALA A 238 -6.80 23.60 4.49
C ALA A 238 -6.77 22.30 5.33
N PHE A 239 -6.23 22.34 6.55
CA PHE A 239 -6.09 21.19 7.42
C PHE A 239 -7.25 21.11 8.41
N GLU A 240 -7.99 20.00 8.32
CA GLU A 240 -9.14 19.70 9.16
C GLU A 240 -8.77 18.55 10.13
N PRO A 241 -8.19 18.83 11.31
CA PRO A 241 -7.61 17.81 12.19
C PRO A 241 -8.63 16.74 12.63
N GLU A 242 -9.90 17.12 12.80
CA GLU A 242 -10.95 16.20 13.23
C GLU A 242 -11.11 15.00 12.29
N ALA A 243 -10.93 15.22 10.98
CA ALA A 243 -11.04 14.16 9.98
C ALA A 243 -9.92 13.11 10.10
N PHE A 244 -8.80 13.47 10.74
CA PHE A 244 -7.62 12.63 10.91
C PHE A 244 -7.56 11.97 12.31
N ARG A 245 -8.54 12.20 13.19
CA ARG A 245 -8.63 11.44 14.46
C ARG A 245 -8.87 9.95 14.21
N ARG A 246 -8.39 9.11 15.13
CA ARG A 246 -8.75 7.69 15.15
C ARG A 246 -10.24 7.57 15.40
N GLY A 247 -10.92 6.70 14.65
CA GLY A 247 -12.38 6.57 14.70
C GLY A 247 -13.15 7.55 13.81
N ALA A 248 -12.53 8.59 13.23
CA ALA A 248 -13.20 9.46 12.27
C ALA A 248 -13.70 8.69 11.04
N ASP A 249 -14.83 9.14 10.49
CA ASP A 249 -15.48 8.53 9.32
C ASP A 249 -14.50 8.44 8.13
N PRO A 250 -14.29 7.26 7.51
CA PRO A 250 -13.36 7.08 6.40
C PRO A 250 -13.64 7.98 5.18
N ALA A 251 -14.91 8.26 4.87
CA ALA A 251 -15.29 9.12 3.76
C ALA A 251 -14.98 10.60 4.07
N VAL A 252 -15.24 11.04 5.31
CA VAL A 252 -14.86 12.38 5.77
C VAL A 252 -13.34 12.54 5.73
N ARG A 253 -12.60 11.55 6.24
CA ARG A 253 -11.13 11.52 6.19
C ARG A 253 -10.61 11.61 4.76
N ARG A 254 -11.13 10.78 3.84
CA ARG A 254 -10.71 10.78 2.43
C ARG A 254 -10.98 12.13 1.77
N ALA A 255 -12.13 12.75 2.05
CA ALA A 255 -12.47 14.06 1.51
C ALA A 255 -11.55 15.17 2.05
N ALA A 256 -11.23 15.14 3.34
CA ALA A 256 -10.30 16.09 3.97
C ALA A 256 -8.87 15.91 3.45
N ALA A 257 -8.39 14.67 3.32
CA ALA A 257 -7.09 14.36 2.73
C ALA A 257 -6.99 14.85 1.28
N GLY A 258 -8.03 14.64 0.47
CA GLY A 258 -8.09 15.16 -0.91
C GLY A 258 -8.06 16.69 -0.99
N ARG A 259 -8.74 17.39 -0.07
CA ARG A 259 -8.66 18.86 0.02
C ARG A 259 -7.25 19.32 0.40
N LEU A 260 -6.64 18.64 1.37
CA LEU A 260 -5.28 18.94 1.84
C LEU A 260 -4.25 18.76 0.72
N THR A 261 -4.26 17.63 0.00
CA THR A 261 -3.31 17.36 -1.09
C THR A 261 -3.53 18.29 -2.27
N ALA A 262 -4.78 18.62 -2.61
CA ALA A 262 -5.09 19.62 -3.62
C ALA A 262 -4.55 21.01 -3.24
N TRP A 263 -4.71 21.44 -1.98
CA TRP A 263 -4.16 22.71 -1.50
C TRP A 263 -2.63 22.70 -1.50
N LEU A 264 -2.00 21.61 -1.04
CA LEU A 264 -0.54 21.44 -1.07
C LEU A 264 0.02 21.54 -2.48
N ALA A 265 -0.66 20.98 -3.48
CA ALA A 265 -0.26 21.05 -4.88
C ALA A 265 -0.29 22.48 -5.47
N THR A 266 -1.01 23.42 -4.83
CA THR A 266 -1.01 24.84 -5.23
C THR A 266 0.11 25.67 -4.59
N GLN A 267 0.81 25.11 -3.60
CA GLN A 267 1.87 25.85 -2.89
C GLN A 267 3.12 25.96 -3.76
N ALA A 268 3.83 27.09 -3.65
CA ALA A 268 5.07 27.33 -4.39
C ALA A 268 6.23 26.38 -4.03
N LYS A 269 6.10 25.65 -2.91
CA LYS A 269 7.07 24.65 -2.44
C LYS A 269 6.37 23.29 -2.42
N ASP A 270 6.87 22.36 -3.23
CA ASP A 270 6.36 20.99 -3.34
C ASP A 270 6.93 20.04 -2.28
N ARG A 271 8.07 20.39 -1.65
CA ARG A 271 8.73 19.62 -0.58
C ARG A 271 8.79 20.37 0.75
N SER A 272 8.84 19.63 1.85
CA SER A 272 8.78 20.19 3.21
C SER A 272 10.06 20.94 3.58
N GLY A 273 9.95 21.87 4.55
CA GLY A 273 11.12 22.54 5.11
C GLY A 273 12.11 21.57 5.76
N ILE A 274 11.60 20.46 6.31
CA ILE A 274 12.39 19.38 6.92
C ILE A 274 13.23 18.70 5.84
N TRP A 275 12.62 18.34 4.71
CA TRP A 275 13.35 17.78 3.56
C TRP A 275 14.43 18.74 3.07
N ARG A 276 14.13 20.04 2.94
CA ARG A 276 15.12 21.04 2.49
C ARG A 276 16.31 21.15 3.44
N ASP A 277 16.06 21.07 4.75
CA ASP A 277 17.13 21.11 5.76
C ASP A 277 18.08 19.90 5.64
N LEU A 278 17.55 18.73 5.31
CA LEU A 278 18.33 17.50 5.06
C LEU A 278 19.01 17.50 3.67
N ALA A 279 18.22 17.56 2.59
CA ALA A 279 18.69 17.33 1.23
C ALA A 279 19.46 18.53 0.64
N VAL A 280 19.06 19.76 0.98
CA VAL A 280 19.63 20.99 0.39
C VAL A 280 20.63 21.65 1.33
N ARG A 281 20.23 21.94 2.57
CA ARG A 281 21.07 22.70 3.53
C ARG A 281 22.04 21.81 4.31
N ARG A 282 21.83 20.49 4.33
CA ARG A 282 22.65 19.49 5.04
C ARG A 282 22.92 19.88 6.50
N ARG A 283 21.85 20.20 7.24
CA ARG A 283 21.91 20.59 8.65
C ARG A 283 20.92 19.77 9.49
N PRO A 284 21.14 19.69 10.82
CA PRO A 284 20.19 19.03 11.72
C PRO A 284 18.79 19.61 11.65
N VAL A 285 17.77 18.76 11.75
CA VAL A 285 16.35 19.14 11.70
C VAL A 285 15.80 19.45 13.09
N GLU A 286 15.05 20.54 13.21
CA GLU A 286 14.49 21.00 14.50
C GLU A 286 13.32 20.16 14.99
N VAL A 287 12.74 19.38 14.09
CA VAL A 287 11.56 18.55 14.34
C VAL A 287 11.76 17.56 15.49
N THR A 288 13.00 17.11 15.74
CA THR A 288 13.30 16.25 16.89
C THR A 288 13.06 16.94 18.23
N THR A 289 13.26 18.26 18.30
CA THR A 289 12.95 19.08 19.48
C THR A 289 11.45 19.37 19.55
N HIS A 290 10.79 19.62 18.41
CA HIS A 290 9.35 19.94 18.39
C HIS A 290 8.46 18.83 18.97
N TYR A 291 8.82 17.55 18.80
CA TYR A 291 8.04 16.41 19.29
C TYR A 291 8.45 15.92 20.69
N ALA A 292 9.44 16.54 21.34
CA ALA A 292 9.86 16.13 22.68
C ALA A 292 8.71 16.20 23.70
N GLU A 293 7.89 17.25 23.62
CA GLU A 293 6.72 17.41 24.48
C GLU A 293 5.64 16.36 24.17
N VAL A 294 5.37 16.08 22.89
CA VAL A 294 4.42 15.03 22.47
C VAL A 294 4.81 13.68 23.07
N PHE A 295 6.09 13.30 23.01
CA PHE A 295 6.54 12.05 23.60
C PHE A 295 6.46 12.03 25.13
N THR A 296 6.79 13.16 25.77
CA THR A 296 6.70 13.32 27.23
C THR A 296 5.25 13.13 27.70
N GLN A 297 4.30 13.78 27.02
CA GLN A 297 2.88 13.67 27.36
C GLN A 297 2.31 12.29 26.99
N ALA A 298 2.71 11.71 25.86
CA ALA A 298 2.34 10.35 25.50
C ALA A 298 2.74 9.34 26.58
N GLU A 299 3.98 9.43 27.09
CA GLU A 299 4.47 8.57 28.17
C GLU A 299 3.71 8.80 29.49
N ARG A 300 3.43 10.06 29.84
CA ARG A 300 2.65 10.40 31.05
C ARG A 300 1.23 9.86 31.02
N HIS A 301 0.59 9.87 29.85
CA HIS A 301 -0.81 9.48 29.67
C HIS A 301 -0.99 8.05 29.13
N GLY A 302 0.09 7.29 28.92
CA GLY A 302 0.03 5.91 28.43
C GLY A 302 -0.41 5.79 26.97
N VAL A 303 -0.22 6.84 26.16
CA VAL A 303 -0.57 6.87 24.73
C VAL A 303 0.60 6.32 23.90
N SER A 304 0.29 5.40 22.98
CA SER A 304 1.30 4.77 22.12
C SER A 304 1.59 5.63 20.88
N THR A 305 2.86 5.87 20.59
CA THR A 305 3.33 6.70 19.45
C THR A 305 4.37 6.00 18.53
N PRO A 306 4.18 4.72 18.14
CA PRO A 306 5.18 3.93 17.42
C PRO A 306 5.50 4.44 16.01
N VAL A 307 4.52 4.93 15.25
CA VAL A 307 4.73 5.43 13.88
C VAL A 307 5.50 6.75 13.94
N LEU A 308 5.09 7.69 14.79
CA LEU A 308 5.77 8.97 14.99
C LEU A 308 7.21 8.76 15.49
N ARG A 309 7.45 7.85 16.44
CA ARG A 309 8.81 7.52 16.89
C ARG A 309 9.66 6.96 15.76
N SER A 310 9.08 6.14 14.88
CA SER A 310 9.77 5.58 13.72
C SER A 310 10.10 6.64 12.68
N VAL A 311 9.20 7.61 12.44
CA VAL A 311 9.47 8.79 11.60
C VAL A 311 10.64 9.59 12.15
N ILE A 312 10.63 9.92 13.45
CA ILE A 312 11.71 10.68 14.08
C ILE A 312 13.04 9.92 14.07
N ALA A 313 13.01 8.60 14.26
CA ALA A 313 14.21 7.76 14.12
C ALA A 313 14.77 7.79 12.69
N GLY A 314 13.90 7.66 11.67
CA GLY A 314 14.29 7.76 10.27
C GLY A 314 14.90 9.11 9.92
N LEU A 315 14.34 10.22 10.41
CA LEU A 315 14.92 11.55 10.17
C LEU A 315 16.33 11.70 10.79
N ARG A 316 16.57 11.13 11.98
CA ARG A 316 17.91 11.11 12.61
C ARG A 316 18.93 10.30 11.80
N GLU A 317 18.49 9.28 11.07
CA GLU A 317 19.36 8.56 10.13
C GLU A 317 19.70 9.45 8.93
N LEU A 318 18.71 10.15 8.38
CA LEU A 318 18.89 11.04 7.24
C LEU A 318 19.72 12.29 7.56
N GLU A 319 19.75 12.74 8.80
CA GLU A 319 20.69 13.79 9.24
C GLU A 319 22.16 13.37 9.03
N ARG A 320 22.45 12.07 9.13
CA ARG A 320 23.78 11.51 8.91
C ARG A 320 24.05 11.23 7.45
N ASP A 321 23.05 10.70 6.74
CA ASP A 321 23.14 10.39 5.31
C ASP A 321 21.82 10.68 4.58
N PRO A 322 21.68 11.88 3.99
CA PRO A 322 20.51 12.23 3.19
C PRO A 322 20.31 11.35 1.95
N GLY A 323 21.34 10.63 1.49
CA GLY A 323 21.25 9.73 0.33
C GLY A 323 20.39 8.49 0.59
N LEU A 324 20.00 8.23 1.84
CA LEU A 324 19.11 7.15 2.25
C LEU A 324 17.63 7.50 2.15
N MET A 325 17.29 8.70 1.64
CA MET A 325 15.90 9.06 1.35
C MET A 325 15.33 8.11 0.31
N ALA A 326 14.24 7.43 0.67
CA ALA A 326 13.66 6.39 -0.16
C ALA A 326 12.20 6.18 0.23
N GLU A 327 11.33 5.97 -0.77
CA GLU A 327 9.90 5.77 -0.55
C GLU A 327 9.63 4.46 0.20
N GLU A 328 10.53 3.48 0.11
CA GLU A 328 10.48 2.22 0.86
C GLU A 328 10.43 2.44 2.38
N ARG A 329 10.94 3.58 2.88
CA ARG A 329 10.82 3.96 4.30
C ARG A 329 9.36 4.25 4.66
N LEU A 330 8.61 4.90 3.78
CA LEU A 330 7.17 5.14 3.96
C LEU A 330 6.37 3.85 3.80
N VAL A 331 6.74 2.98 2.86
CA VAL A 331 6.14 1.63 2.74
C VAL A 331 6.34 0.81 4.02
N ALA A 332 7.51 0.90 4.66
CA ALA A 332 7.76 0.24 5.94
C ALA A 332 6.89 0.82 7.07
N LEU A 333 6.66 2.14 7.07
CA LEU A 333 5.76 2.79 8.01
C LEU A 333 4.28 2.42 7.76
N ASP A 334 3.86 2.23 6.50
CA ASP A 334 2.51 1.76 6.18
C ASP A 334 2.27 0.35 6.74
N ARG A 335 3.27 -0.53 6.63
CA ARG A 335 3.22 -1.87 7.24
C ARG A 335 3.14 -1.80 8.76
N LEU A 336 3.91 -0.90 9.37
CA LEU A 336 3.85 -0.67 10.82
C LEU A 336 2.47 -0.16 11.23
N ALA A 337 1.96 0.88 10.57
CA ALA A 337 0.64 1.46 10.80
C ALA A 337 -0.48 0.43 10.69
N ALA A 338 -0.45 -0.41 9.64
CA ALA A 338 -1.42 -1.48 9.41
C ALA A 338 -1.38 -2.59 10.47
N SER A 339 -0.24 -2.78 11.17
CA SER A 339 -0.08 -3.81 12.18
C SER A 339 -0.60 -3.42 13.58
N LEU A 340 -0.91 -2.15 13.80
CA LEU A 340 -1.29 -1.63 15.11
C LEU A 340 -2.77 -1.90 15.43
N PRO A 341 -3.11 -2.30 16.67
CA PRO A 341 -4.50 -2.54 17.06
C PRO A 341 -5.27 -1.22 17.24
N GLY A 342 -6.45 -1.11 16.62
CA GLY A 342 -7.38 0.02 16.83
C GLY A 342 -7.13 1.28 16.00
N THR A 343 -6.17 1.23 15.08
CA THR A 343 -5.67 2.39 14.31
C THR A 343 -6.58 2.81 13.15
N HIS A 344 -7.42 1.93 12.64
CA HIS A 344 -8.38 2.30 11.62
C HIS A 344 -9.79 2.27 12.17
N GLY A 345 -10.28 3.47 12.54
CA GLY A 345 -11.70 3.76 12.36
C GLY A 345 -12.07 3.41 10.93
N GLY A 346 -12.69 2.25 10.76
CA GLY A 346 -13.24 1.74 9.51
C GLY A 346 -12.23 1.53 8.38
N THR A 347 -11.21 0.68 8.53
CA THR A 347 -11.22 -0.41 7.55
C THR A 347 -12.40 -1.25 7.98
N VAL A 348 -13.41 -1.43 7.13
CA VAL A 348 -14.37 -2.49 7.38
C VAL A 348 -13.60 -3.81 7.29
N GLY A 349 -12.93 -4.17 8.37
CA GLY A 349 -12.62 -5.55 8.68
C GLY A 349 -13.98 -6.24 8.79
N PRO A 350 -14.10 -7.48 8.31
CA PRO A 350 -15.38 -8.16 8.32
C PRO A 350 -15.92 -8.19 9.74
N ASP A 351 -17.12 -7.65 9.89
CA ASP A 351 -17.89 -7.66 11.12
C ASP A 351 -17.89 -9.08 11.69
N ARG A 352 -17.32 -9.25 12.90
CA ARG A 352 -17.21 -10.55 13.58
C ARG A 352 -18.55 -11.24 13.75
N ASP A 353 -19.62 -10.47 13.93
CA ASP A 353 -20.96 -11.02 14.09
C ASP A 353 -21.50 -11.54 12.75
N ARG A 354 -21.24 -10.83 11.64
CA ARG A 354 -21.61 -11.30 10.29
C ARG A 354 -20.81 -12.53 9.88
N ALA A 355 -19.49 -12.53 10.10
CA ALA A 355 -18.64 -13.67 9.79
C ALA A 355 -19.04 -14.91 10.59
N ARG A 356 -19.37 -14.74 11.88
CA ARG A 356 -19.93 -15.80 12.72
C ARG A 356 -21.27 -16.30 12.19
N ALA A 357 -22.20 -15.42 11.83
CA ALA A 357 -23.50 -15.80 11.29
C ALA A 357 -23.38 -16.58 9.96
N VAL A 358 -22.47 -16.16 9.08
CA VAL A 358 -22.14 -16.90 7.84
C VAL A 358 -21.65 -18.31 8.17
N ARG A 359 -20.71 -18.44 9.10
CA ARG A 359 -20.16 -19.74 9.50
C ARG A 359 -21.25 -20.64 10.11
N GLU A 360 -22.06 -20.12 11.02
CA GLU A 360 -23.16 -20.86 11.65
C GLU A 360 -24.20 -21.33 10.63
N TRP A 361 -24.55 -20.46 9.67
CA TRP A 361 -25.47 -20.82 8.59
C TRP A 361 -24.90 -21.93 7.70
N LEU A 362 -23.63 -21.83 7.30
CA LEU A 362 -22.98 -22.85 6.48
C LEU A 362 -22.81 -24.18 7.24
N ASP A 363 -22.48 -24.15 8.54
CA ASP A 363 -22.40 -25.36 9.36
C ASP A 363 -23.77 -26.05 9.47
N ALA A 364 -24.86 -25.28 9.57
CA ALA A 364 -26.22 -25.82 9.58
C ALA A 364 -26.64 -26.48 8.24
N HIS A 365 -26.03 -26.07 7.11
CA HIS A 365 -26.29 -26.60 5.77
C HIS A 365 -25.14 -27.47 5.24
N ARG A 366 -24.23 -27.94 6.12
CA ARG A 366 -23.04 -28.67 5.68
C ARG A 366 -23.36 -29.92 4.89
N GLU A 367 -24.44 -30.61 5.24
CA GLU A 367 -24.83 -31.87 4.59
C GLU A 367 -25.41 -31.60 3.20
N ASP A 368 -26.21 -30.53 3.04
CA ASP A 368 -26.70 -30.09 1.72
C ASP A 368 -25.55 -29.73 0.78
N MET A 369 -24.51 -29.06 1.31
CA MET A 369 -23.32 -28.72 0.53
C MET A 369 -22.51 -29.96 0.12
N VAL A 370 -22.47 -30.98 0.98
CA VAL A 370 -21.85 -32.28 0.64
C VAL A 370 -22.68 -33.02 -0.42
N ASP A 371 -24.00 -32.96 -0.34
CA ASP A 371 -24.90 -33.57 -1.33
C ASP A 371 -24.75 -32.90 -2.70
N ASP A 372 -24.60 -31.58 -2.75
CA ASP A 372 -24.27 -30.85 -3.99
C ASP A 372 -22.93 -31.32 -4.57
N LEU A 373 -21.89 -31.50 -3.75
CA LEU A 373 -20.62 -32.04 -4.20
C LEU A 373 -20.76 -33.49 -4.70
N ALA A 374 -21.54 -34.33 -4.03
CA ALA A 374 -21.78 -35.70 -4.46
C ALA A 374 -22.49 -35.75 -5.83
N ALA A 375 -23.52 -34.91 -6.00
CA ALA A 375 -24.27 -34.79 -7.25
C ALA A 375 -23.37 -34.27 -8.40
N TYR A 376 -22.52 -33.30 -8.11
CA TYR A 376 -21.57 -32.75 -9.09
C TYR A 376 -20.44 -33.75 -9.44
N THR A 377 -19.90 -34.44 -8.44
CA THR A 377 -18.88 -35.47 -8.64
C THR A 377 -19.41 -36.60 -9.52
N SER A 378 -20.70 -36.91 -9.42
CA SER A 378 -21.37 -37.91 -10.26
C SER A 378 -21.49 -37.50 -11.74
N GLN A 379 -21.16 -36.26 -12.12
CA GLN A 379 -21.08 -35.83 -13.51
C GLN A 379 -19.67 -36.06 -14.07
N GLY A 380 -19.52 -37.00 -15.00
CA GLY A 380 -18.26 -37.18 -15.74
C GLY A 380 -17.88 -35.91 -16.52
N SER A 381 -16.60 -35.56 -16.52
CA SER A 381 -16.08 -34.28 -17.05
C SER A 381 -14.63 -34.42 -17.49
N ALA A 382 -14.30 -35.50 -18.21
CA ALA A 382 -12.94 -35.70 -18.73
C ALA A 382 -12.60 -34.60 -19.75
N SER A 383 -11.44 -33.95 -19.63
CA SER A 383 -11.05 -32.84 -20.51
C SER A 383 -10.91 -33.25 -21.99
N ASP A 384 -10.73 -34.54 -22.27
CA ASP A 384 -10.66 -35.11 -23.61
C ASP A 384 -11.99 -35.69 -24.13
N ASP A 385 -13.09 -35.61 -23.35
CA ASP A 385 -14.42 -36.06 -23.71
C ASP A 385 -15.42 -34.90 -23.78
N ARG A 386 -15.63 -34.38 -25.00
CA ARG A 386 -16.52 -33.24 -25.25
C ARG A 386 -17.98 -33.53 -24.91
N GLU A 387 -18.45 -34.77 -25.10
CA GLU A 387 -19.84 -35.12 -24.77
C GLU A 387 -20.05 -35.11 -23.25
N ALA A 388 -19.10 -35.66 -22.49
CA ALA A 388 -19.10 -35.59 -21.04
C ALA A 388 -19.06 -34.14 -20.54
N LEU A 389 -18.19 -33.29 -21.10
CA LEU A 389 -18.10 -31.88 -20.76
C LEU A 389 -19.42 -31.13 -21.05
N ALA A 390 -20.06 -31.36 -22.19
CA ALA A 390 -21.33 -30.71 -22.53
C ALA A 390 -22.46 -31.14 -21.59
N ALA A 391 -22.53 -32.44 -21.25
CA ALA A 391 -23.50 -32.96 -20.28
C ALA A 391 -23.26 -32.39 -18.87
N CYS A 392 -22.00 -32.34 -18.44
CA CYS A 392 -21.60 -31.77 -17.17
C CYS A 392 -21.95 -30.28 -17.08
N LEU A 393 -21.61 -29.47 -18.09
CA LEU A 393 -21.93 -28.05 -18.12
C LEU A 393 -23.44 -27.80 -18.10
N THR A 394 -24.21 -28.62 -18.81
CA THR A 394 -25.68 -28.56 -18.77
C THR A 394 -26.21 -28.81 -17.36
N TRP A 395 -25.67 -29.81 -16.66
CA TRP A 395 -26.02 -30.07 -15.26
C TRP A 395 -25.61 -28.91 -14.34
N VAL A 396 -24.38 -28.39 -14.48
CA VAL A 396 -23.88 -27.26 -13.69
C VAL A 396 -24.77 -26.03 -13.86
N ARG A 397 -25.20 -25.71 -15.10
CA ARG A 397 -26.13 -24.61 -15.36
C ARG A 397 -27.45 -24.79 -14.63
N GLY A 398 -28.05 -25.99 -14.70
CA GLY A 398 -29.29 -26.29 -13.98
C GLY A 398 -29.15 -26.23 -12.47
N TRP A 399 -28.03 -26.71 -11.93
CA TRP A 399 -27.72 -26.60 -10.50
C TRP A 399 -27.55 -25.13 -10.07
N LEU A 400 -26.83 -24.32 -10.84
CA LEU A 400 -26.66 -22.89 -10.58
C LEU A 400 -28.00 -22.14 -10.61
N ASP A 401 -28.91 -22.49 -11.52
CA ASP A 401 -30.27 -21.90 -11.57
C ASP A 401 -31.05 -22.21 -10.29
N GLY A 402 -30.95 -23.43 -9.77
CA GLY A 402 -31.58 -23.82 -8.51
C GLY A 402 -30.92 -23.20 -7.27
N ALA A 403 -29.60 -23.03 -7.31
CA ALA A 403 -28.80 -22.58 -6.17
C ALA A 403 -28.79 -21.05 -6.01
N LEU A 404 -28.66 -20.30 -7.11
CA LEU A 404 -28.48 -18.84 -7.12
C LEU A 404 -29.62 -18.09 -7.84
N GLY A 405 -30.55 -18.80 -8.47
CA GLY A 405 -31.56 -18.20 -9.33
C GLY A 405 -31.00 -17.75 -10.69
N ALA A 406 -31.85 -17.03 -11.44
CA ALA A 406 -31.49 -16.55 -12.77
C ALA A 406 -30.42 -15.44 -12.70
N PRO A 407 -29.35 -15.51 -13.51
CA PRO A 407 -28.36 -14.44 -13.59
C PRO A 407 -28.94 -13.19 -14.26
N GLN A 408 -28.30 -12.03 -14.05
CA GLN A 408 -28.61 -10.80 -14.78
C GLN A 408 -28.27 -10.93 -16.27
N ALA A 409 -27.18 -11.64 -16.57
CA ALA A 409 -26.75 -11.96 -17.92
C ALA A 409 -26.03 -13.31 -17.93
N GLU A 410 -26.19 -14.07 -19.01
CA GLU A 410 -25.48 -15.32 -19.28
C GLU A 410 -24.93 -15.28 -20.71
N GLU A 411 -23.72 -15.81 -20.88
CA GLU A 411 -23.07 -16.03 -22.16
C GLU A 411 -22.44 -17.43 -22.16
N VAL A 412 -22.59 -18.16 -23.28
CA VAL A 412 -21.93 -19.43 -23.52
C VAL A 412 -21.06 -19.27 -24.76
N LEU A 413 -19.75 -19.40 -24.61
CA LEU A 413 -18.80 -19.33 -25.71
C LEU A 413 -18.51 -20.74 -26.20
N GLU A 414 -19.08 -21.10 -27.35
CA GLU A 414 -18.93 -22.42 -27.94
C GLU A 414 -17.47 -22.70 -28.33
N ARG A 415 -16.99 -23.92 -28.07
CA ARG A 415 -15.65 -24.38 -28.46
C ARG A 415 -15.72 -25.64 -29.30
N GLU A 416 -14.90 -25.67 -30.36
CA GLU A 416 -14.92 -26.78 -31.31
C GLU A 416 -14.27 -28.06 -30.76
N ARG A 417 -13.20 -27.89 -29.97
CA ARG A 417 -12.29 -28.98 -29.58
C ARG A 417 -12.24 -29.26 -28.08
N THR A 418 -12.85 -28.39 -27.28
CA THR A 418 -12.78 -28.36 -25.82
C THR A 418 -14.17 -28.11 -25.26
N GLY A 419 -14.32 -28.07 -23.93
CA GLY A 419 -15.57 -27.66 -23.29
C GLY A 419 -15.93 -26.21 -23.58
N ASP A 420 -17.23 -25.93 -23.69
CA ASP A 420 -17.75 -24.57 -23.84
C ASP A 420 -17.48 -23.74 -22.58
N ILE A 421 -17.34 -22.43 -22.73
CA ILE A 421 -17.10 -21.53 -21.61
C ILE A 421 -18.43 -20.92 -21.17
N LEU A 422 -18.75 -20.99 -19.89
CA LEU A 422 -19.93 -20.35 -19.30
C LEU A 422 -19.52 -19.09 -18.55
N VAL A 423 -20.18 -17.97 -18.84
CA VAL A 423 -20.05 -16.72 -18.10
C VAL A 423 -21.42 -16.29 -17.60
N ARG A 424 -21.59 -16.23 -16.28
CA ARG A 424 -22.82 -15.76 -15.62
C ARG A 424 -22.54 -14.54 -14.76
N ARG A 425 -23.38 -13.52 -14.89
CA ARG A 425 -23.24 -12.24 -14.19
C ARG A 425 -24.37 -12.07 -13.19
N TYR A 426 -24.01 -11.93 -11.92
CA TYR A 426 -24.93 -11.78 -10.80
C TYR A 426 -24.85 -10.34 -10.27
N PRO A 427 -26.01 -9.70 -10.00
CA PRO A 427 -26.06 -8.31 -9.57
C PRO A 427 -25.47 -8.16 -8.16
N GLY A 428 -25.00 -6.97 -7.82
CA GLY A 428 -24.47 -6.62 -6.50
C GLY A 428 -24.05 -5.15 -6.46
N THR A 429 -23.21 -4.79 -5.50
CA THR A 429 -22.68 -3.43 -5.35
C THR A 429 -21.41 -3.18 -6.20
N GLY A 430 -21.09 -1.91 -6.42
CA GLY A 430 -19.86 -1.46 -7.09
C GLY A 430 -19.91 -1.45 -8.62
N ASP A 431 -19.00 -0.68 -9.22
CA ASP A 431 -18.97 -0.40 -10.67
C ASP A 431 -18.24 -1.49 -11.48
N ARG A 432 -17.45 -2.34 -10.82
CA ARG A 432 -16.73 -3.46 -11.43
C ARG A 432 -16.97 -4.75 -10.62
N PRO A 433 -17.24 -5.88 -11.27
CA PRO A 433 -17.50 -7.13 -10.57
C PRO A 433 -16.23 -7.74 -9.97
N VAL A 434 -16.42 -8.72 -9.07
CA VAL A 434 -15.41 -9.71 -8.71
C VAL A 434 -15.57 -10.93 -9.61
N LEU A 435 -14.47 -11.38 -10.23
CA LEU A 435 -14.45 -12.60 -11.04
C LEU A 435 -14.34 -13.81 -10.11
N LEU A 436 -15.30 -14.72 -10.19
CA LEU A 436 -15.26 -16.04 -9.57
C LEU A 436 -14.89 -17.03 -10.67
N LEU A 437 -13.64 -17.49 -10.66
CA LEU A 437 -13.07 -18.29 -11.73
C LEU A 437 -12.88 -19.74 -11.28
N GLY A 438 -13.30 -20.67 -12.13
CA GLY A 438 -13.04 -22.09 -11.93
C GLY A 438 -13.15 -22.86 -13.24
N HIS A 439 -12.77 -24.12 -13.20
CA HIS A 439 -12.95 -25.05 -14.31
C HIS A 439 -13.86 -26.20 -13.92
N TYR A 440 -14.54 -26.78 -14.91
CA TYR A 440 -15.44 -27.90 -14.70
C TYR A 440 -14.95 -29.20 -15.34
N ASP A 441 -13.87 -29.15 -16.13
CA ASP A 441 -13.16 -30.34 -16.63
C ASP A 441 -12.23 -30.94 -15.56
N THR A 442 -11.83 -32.19 -15.77
CA THR A 442 -10.94 -32.96 -14.90
C THR A 442 -10.02 -33.83 -15.74
N VAL A 443 -8.83 -34.16 -15.21
CA VAL A 443 -7.90 -35.12 -15.84
C VAL A 443 -8.41 -36.57 -15.92
N TRP A 444 -9.54 -36.89 -15.31
CA TRP A 444 -9.98 -38.26 -15.11
C TRP A 444 -10.69 -38.81 -16.35
N PRO A 445 -10.21 -39.91 -16.97
CA PRO A 445 -10.83 -40.47 -18.17
C PRO A 445 -12.28 -40.91 -17.96
N THR A 446 -13.07 -40.85 -19.03
CA THR A 446 -14.45 -41.38 -19.05
C THR A 446 -14.49 -42.84 -18.57
N GLY A 447 -15.46 -43.16 -17.70
CA GLY A 447 -15.60 -44.45 -17.03
C GLY A 447 -14.99 -44.51 -15.62
N THR A 448 -14.16 -43.55 -15.21
CA THR A 448 -13.52 -43.53 -13.87
C THR A 448 -14.52 -43.64 -12.71
N LEU A 449 -15.71 -43.04 -12.86
CA LEU A 449 -16.78 -43.03 -11.85
C LEU A 449 -17.34 -44.42 -11.51
N GLU A 450 -17.25 -45.40 -12.43
CA GLU A 450 -17.75 -46.76 -12.20
C GLU A 450 -16.98 -47.47 -11.09
N GLU A 451 -15.68 -47.19 -10.98
CA GLU A 451 -14.78 -47.81 -10.00
C GLU A 451 -14.55 -46.93 -8.77
N TRP A 452 -14.55 -45.62 -8.98
CA TRP A 452 -14.28 -44.61 -7.95
C TRP A 452 -15.36 -43.53 -7.97
N PRO A 453 -16.58 -43.87 -7.51
CA PRO A 453 -17.62 -42.87 -7.29
C PRO A 453 -17.27 -42.00 -6.08
N PHE A 454 -18.05 -40.94 -5.88
CA PHE A 454 -18.03 -40.17 -4.63
C PHE A 454 -18.16 -41.11 -3.42
N ARG A 455 -17.24 -40.99 -2.47
CA ARG A 455 -17.27 -41.69 -1.18
C ARG A 455 -16.92 -40.72 -0.08
N ARG A 456 -17.63 -40.85 1.05
CA ARG A 456 -17.36 -40.11 2.27
C ARG A 456 -17.12 -41.07 3.42
N ASP A 457 -16.04 -40.83 4.15
CA ASP A 457 -15.73 -41.49 5.42
C ASP A 457 -15.49 -40.41 6.48
N GLY A 458 -16.49 -40.18 7.33
CA GLY A 458 -16.48 -39.11 8.31
C GLY A 458 -16.31 -37.72 7.68
N ASP A 459 -15.17 -37.09 7.94
CA ASP A 459 -14.81 -35.76 7.43
C ASP A 459 -14.11 -35.82 6.06
N VAL A 460 -13.62 -36.99 5.62
CA VAL A 460 -12.88 -37.12 4.36
C VAL A 460 -13.82 -37.53 3.23
N ILE A 461 -13.71 -36.81 2.11
CA ILE A 461 -14.42 -37.09 0.85
C ILE A 461 -13.40 -37.44 -0.21
N THR A 462 -13.66 -38.50 -1.00
CA THR A 462 -12.84 -38.91 -2.14
C THR A 462 -13.72 -39.17 -3.36
N GLY A 463 -13.16 -38.93 -4.54
CA GLY A 463 -13.81 -39.09 -5.84
C GLY A 463 -13.07 -38.26 -6.91
N PRO A 464 -13.31 -38.52 -8.20
CA PRO A 464 -12.62 -37.81 -9.27
C PRO A 464 -13.04 -36.34 -9.32
N GLY A 465 -12.07 -35.44 -9.15
CA GLY A 465 -12.24 -33.99 -9.22
C GLY A 465 -12.82 -33.35 -7.95
N VAL A 466 -13.01 -34.10 -6.86
CA VAL A 466 -13.51 -33.54 -5.59
C VAL A 466 -12.57 -32.48 -5.02
N PHE A 467 -11.26 -32.64 -5.21
CA PHE A 467 -10.26 -31.68 -4.79
C PHE A 467 -9.95 -30.70 -5.92
N ASP A 468 -9.88 -31.18 -7.17
CA ASP A 468 -9.47 -30.39 -8.34
C ASP A 468 -10.53 -30.41 -9.46
N MET A 469 -11.44 -29.44 -9.52
CA MET A 469 -11.71 -28.43 -8.48
C MET A 469 -13.19 -28.33 -8.10
N LYS A 470 -13.96 -29.42 -8.24
CA LYS A 470 -15.42 -29.43 -8.07
C LYS A 470 -15.88 -28.91 -6.70
N ALA A 471 -15.19 -29.26 -5.61
CA ALA A 471 -15.53 -28.72 -4.29
C ALA A 471 -15.30 -27.21 -4.19
N GLY A 472 -14.31 -26.67 -4.90
CA GLY A 472 -14.09 -25.22 -4.97
C GLY A 472 -15.28 -24.48 -5.59
N LEU A 473 -15.83 -25.00 -6.70
CA LEU A 473 -17.03 -24.43 -7.31
C LEU A 473 -18.25 -24.52 -6.37
N VAL A 474 -18.44 -25.65 -5.69
CA VAL A 474 -19.49 -25.81 -4.67
C VAL A 474 -19.32 -24.76 -3.56
N GLN A 475 -18.10 -24.55 -3.06
CA GLN A 475 -17.82 -23.55 -2.03
C GLN A 475 -18.10 -22.11 -2.50
N ALA A 476 -17.80 -21.79 -3.76
CA ALA A 476 -18.11 -20.48 -4.36
C ALA A 476 -19.61 -20.20 -4.31
N VAL A 477 -20.41 -21.16 -4.77
CA VAL A 477 -21.87 -21.07 -4.83
C VAL A 477 -22.47 -21.00 -3.43
N TRP A 478 -22.01 -21.84 -2.50
CA TRP A 478 -22.49 -21.82 -1.12
C TRP A 478 -22.10 -20.55 -0.36
N GLY A 479 -20.95 -19.96 -0.68
CA GLY A 479 -20.57 -18.63 -0.18
C GLY A 479 -21.58 -17.55 -0.62
N LEU A 480 -21.97 -17.53 -1.90
CA LEU A 480 -23.00 -16.62 -2.41
C LEU A 480 -24.37 -16.89 -1.78
N ARG A 481 -24.77 -18.17 -1.65
CA ARG A 481 -26.03 -18.56 -1.01
C ARG A 481 -26.12 -18.08 0.43
N ALA A 482 -25.04 -18.21 1.20
CA ALA A 482 -25.00 -17.73 2.59
C ALA A 482 -25.21 -16.21 2.67
N LEU A 483 -24.59 -15.46 1.74
CA LEU A 483 -24.76 -14.01 1.67
C LEU A 483 -26.20 -13.62 1.33
N ASP A 484 -26.80 -14.25 0.33
CA ASP A 484 -28.17 -13.97 -0.07
C ASP A 484 -29.18 -14.37 1.04
N ALA A 485 -28.99 -15.54 1.67
CA ALA A 485 -29.85 -16.03 2.76
C ALA A 485 -29.79 -15.15 4.02
N LEU A 486 -28.61 -14.61 4.34
CA LEU A 486 -28.39 -13.70 5.47
C LEU A 486 -28.61 -12.23 5.11
N SER A 487 -28.97 -11.93 3.86
CA SER A 487 -29.12 -10.56 3.34
C SER A 487 -27.89 -9.68 3.57
N LEU A 488 -26.70 -10.27 3.42
CA LEU A 488 -25.43 -9.58 3.58
C LEU A 488 -25.00 -8.91 2.26
N PRO A 489 -24.33 -7.74 2.33
CA PRO A 489 -23.90 -7.04 1.13
C PRO A 489 -22.80 -7.81 0.40
N ARG A 490 -22.83 -7.78 -0.93
CA ARG A 490 -21.80 -8.38 -1.79
C ARG A 490 -21.62 -7.57 -3.09
N PRO A 491 -20.42 -7.57 -3.69
CA PRO A 491 -20.21 -6.94 -4.97
C PRO A 491 -20.96 -7.68 -6.08
N ALA A 492 -21.11 -7.02 -7.23
CA ALA A 492 -21.45 -7.74 -8.46
C ALA A 492 -20.41 -8.85 -8.70
N CYS A 493 -20.87 -10.02 -9.16
CA CYS A 493 -20.01 -11.18 -9.36
C CYS A 493 -20.15 -11.70 -10.79
N THR A 494 -19.02 -11.96 -11.44
CA THR A 494 -18.96 -12.70 -12.70
C THR A 494 -18.47 -14.10 -12.39
N LEU A 495 -19.31 -15.13 -12.53
CA LEU A 495 -18.90 -16.53 -12.45
C LEU A 495 -18.48 -16.99 -13.85
N MET A 496 -17.23 -17.39 -14.01
CA MET A 496 -16.70 -17.90 -15.27
C MET A 496 -16.20 -19.33 -15.09
N LEU A 497 -16.69 -20.24 -15.93
CA LEU A 497 -16.32 -21.65 -15.95
C LEU A 497 -15.82 -22.07 -17.34
N ASN A 498 -14.62 -22.63 -17.42
CA ASN A 498 -14.05 -23.25 -18.64
C ASN A 498 -13.93 -24.77 -18.47
N GLY A 499 -13.82 -25.47 -19.61
CA GLY A 499 -13.70 -26.92 -19.68
C GLY A 499 -12.42 -27.37 -20.37
N ASP A 500 -11.33 -26.63 -20.20
CA ASP A 500 -10.03 -26.93 -20.80
C ASP A 500 -8.82 -26.60 -19.90
N GLU A 501 -9.02 -26.36 -18.61
CA GLU A 501 -7.92 -25.95 -17.71
C GLU A 501 -6.83 -27.01 -17.65
N GLU A 502 -7.23 -28.26 -17.49
CA GLU A 502 -6.35 -29.42 -17.32
C GLU A 502 -5.56 -29.75 -18.60
N THR A 503 -5.94 -29.13 -19.72
CA THR A 503 -5.23 -29.21 -21.01
C THR A 503 -4.48 -27.92 -21.36
N GLY A 504 -4.44 -26.97 -20.44
CA GLY A 504 -3.69 -25.73 -20.56
C GLY A 504 -4.51 -24.54 -21.07
N SER A 505 -5.83 -24.52 -20.95
CA SER A 505 -6.70 -23.34 -21.21
C SER A 505 -6.45 -22.62 -22.54
N LEU A 506 -5.99 -23.38 -23.56
CA LEU A 506 -5.55 -22.82 -24.84
C LEU A 506 -6.69 -22.10 -25.56
N THR A 507 -7.93 -22.50 -25.29
CA THR A 507 -9.14 -21.97 -25.96
C THR A 507 -9.98 -21.05 -25.08
N SER A 508 -9.64 -20.95 -23.79
CA SER A 508 -10.32 -20.10 -22.82
C SER A 508 -9.49 -18.92 -22.33
N SER A 509 -8.16 -18.95 -22.46
CA SER A 509 -7.25 -17.89 -21.98
C SER A 509 -7.64 -16.48 -22.43
N GLU A 510 -8.01 -16.27 -23.70
CA GLU A 510 -8.44 -14.96 -24.21
C GLU A 510 -9.71 -14.46 -23.51
N ALA A 511 -10.69 -15.34 -23.30
CA ALA A 511 -11.92 -15.01 -22.59
C ALA A 511 -11.66 -14.72 -21.10
N ILE A 512 -10.75 -15.48 -20.48
CA ILE A 512 -10.35 -15.27 -19.08
C ILE A 512 -9.73 -13.88 -18.92
N VAL A 513 -8.83 -13.50 -19.82
CA VAL A 513 -8.21 -12.17 -19.82
C VAL A 513 -9.25 -11.07 -20.06
N ALA A 514 -10.24 -11.30 -20.93
CA ALA A 514 -11.30 -10.33 -21.19
C ALA A 514 -12.17 -10.07 -19.95
N GLU A 515 -12.67 -11.12 -19.29
CA GLU A 515 -13.47 -10.98 -18.06
C GLU A 515 -12.64 -10.45 -16.89
N ALA A 516 -11.37 -10.84 -16.80
CA ALA A 516 -10.42 -10.32 -15.81
C ALA A 516 -10.30 -8.80 -15.92
N ARG A 517 -10.03 -8.25 -17.11
CA ARG A 517 -9.87 -6.80 -17.33
C ARG A 517 -11.09 -5.97 -16.93
N GLY A 518 -12.29 -6.56 -17.07
CA GLY A 518 -13.54 -5.93 -16.61
C GLY A 518 -13.74 -5.99 -15.09
N SER A 519 -12.99 -6.83 -14.40
CA SER A 519 -13.14 -7.12 -12.98
C SER A 519 -12.20 -6.30 -12.12
N ARG A 520 -12.55 -6.13 -10.84
CA ARG A 520 -11.69 -5.42 -9.87
C ARG A 520 -10.70 -6.34 -9.15
N ALA A 521 -11.06 -7.61 -9.03
CA ALA A 521 -10.28 -8.69 -8.42
C ALA A 521 -10.85 -10.03 -8.92
N ALA A 522 -10.06 -11.10 -8.80
CA ALA A 522 -10.52 -12.46 -9.06
C ALA A 522 -10.25 -13.40 -7.88
N LEU A 523 -11.20 -14.30 -7.64
CA LEU A 523 -11.09 -15.44 -6.74
C LEU A 523 -11.05 -16.71 -7.60
N VAL A 524 -9.95 -17.46 -7.53
CA VAL A 524 -9.78 -18.71 -8.30
C VAL A 524 -9.98 -19.88 -7.36
N PHE A 525 -11.01 -20.68 -7.61
CA PHE A 525 -11.51 -21.72 -6.70
C PHE A 525 -10.77 -23.06 -6.80
N GLU A 526 -9.58 -23.02 -7.36
CA GLU A 526 -8.56 -24.04 -7.27
C GLU A 526 -8.34 -24.55 -5.84
N ALA A 527 -7.85 -25.78 -5.73
CA ALA A 527 -7.58 -26.42 -4.46
C ALA A 527 -6.46 -25.72 -3.67
N ALA A 528 -6.57 -25.61 -2.35
CA ALA A 528 -5.55 -25.01 -1.49
C ALA A 528 -4.28 -25.87 -1.40
N ALA A 529 -3.12 -25.23 -1.25
CA ALA A 529 -1.83 -25.91 -1.09
C ALA A 529 -1.57 -26.23 0.40
N GLY A 530 -1.98 -27.41 0.86
CA GLY A 530 -1.88 -27.78 2.29
C GLY A 530 -2.66 -26.81 3.19
N GLY A 531 -3.79 -26.29 2.70
CA GLY A 531 -4.61 -25.27 3.37
C GLY A 531 -4.12 -23.82 3.18
N ALA A 532 -3.02 -23.57 2.46
CA ALA A 532 -2.61 -22.22 2.10
C ALA A 532 -3.25 -21.76 0.78
N VAL A 533 -3.59 -20.48 0.68
CA VAL A 533 -3.87 -19.82 -0.62
C VAL A 533 -2.58 -19.66 -1.41
N LYS A 534 -2.70 -19.54 -2.72
CA LYS A 534 -1.57 -19.42 -3.65
C LYS A 534 -1.48 -17.96 -4.10
N THR A 535 -0.40 -17.30 -3.75
CA THR A 535 -0.15 -15.89 -4.12
C THR A 535 0.99 -15.73 -5.10
N ALA A 536 1.62 -16.84 -5.48
CA ALA A 536 2.50 -16.93 -6.63
C ALA A 536 2.45 -18.33 -7.25
N ARG A 537 2.55 -18.40 -8.57
CA ARG A 537 2.68 -19.63 -9.35
C ARG A 537 3.72 -19.43 -10.45
N LYS A 538 4.49 -20.48 -10.74
CA LYS A 538 5.42 -20.44 -11.88
C LYS A 538 4.68 -20.30 -13.20
N GLY A 539 5.30 -19.60 -14.15
CA GLY A 539 4.94 -19.68 -15.57
C GLY A 539 5.33 -21.03 -16.16
N VAL A 540 4.68 -21.43 -17.25
CA VAL A 540 4.91 -22.71 -17.93
C VAL A 540 5.15 -22.46 -19.41
N GLY A 541 6.31 -22.88 -19.90
CA GLY A 541 6.69 -22.88 -21.30
C GLY A 541 6.81 -24.31 -21.82
N LEU A 542 6.21 -24.56 -22.98
CA LEU A 542 6.27 -25.84 -23.68
C LEU A 542 6.96 -25.59 -25.02
N PHE A 543 8.17 -26.10 -25.18
CA PHE A 543 9.00 -25.87 -26.36
C PHE A 543 9.42 -27.17 -27.04
N THR A 544 9.59 -27.14 -28.34
CA THR A 544 10.15 -28.24 -29.14
C THR A 544 11.35 -27.74 -29.90
N VAL A 545 12.52 -28.33 -29.63
CA VAL A 545 13.76 -28.06 -30.37
C VAL A 545 13.92 -29.17 -31.41
N THR A 546 13.89 -28.79 -32.68
CA THR A 546 14.10 -29.67 -33.83
C THR A 546 15.45 -29.35 -34.46
N VAL A 547 16.27 -30.38 -34.66
CA VAL A 547 17.53 -30.27 -35.40
C VAL A 547 17.41 -31.04 -36.71
N THR A 548 17.80 -30.40 -37.80
CA THR A 548 17.96 -31.02 -39.12
C THR A 548 19.44 -31.07 -39.46
N GLY A 549 19.92 -32.26 -39.80
CA GLY A 549 21.31 -32.53 -40.20
C GLY A 549 21.38 -33.08 -41.62
N LYS A 550 22.45 -33.83 -41.91
CA LYS A 550 22.69 -34.44 -43.22
C LYS A 550 23.01 -35.92 -43.06
N GLU A 551 22.19 -36.77 -43.66
CA GLU A 551 22.40 -38.21 -43.66
C GLU A 551 23.61 -38.62 -44.50
N ALA A 552 24.35 -39.61 -44.02
CA ALA A 552 25.44 -40.26 -44.72
C ALA A 552 25.65 -41.68 -44.15
N HIS A 553 26.29 -42.56 -44.92
CA HIS A 553 26.60 -43.90 -44.43
C HIS A 553 27.79 -43.83 -43.46
N ALA A 554 27.56 -44.18 -42.19
CA ALA A 554 28.50 -43.95 -41.09
C ALA A 554 29.88 -44.62 -41.28
N GLY A 555 29.96 -45.71 -42.05
CA GLY A 555 31.22 -46.41 -42.34
C GLY A 555 31.83 -46.17 -43.72
N LEU A 556 31.07 -45.63 -44.69
CA LEU A 556 31.56 -45.47 -46.08
C LEU A 556 31.93 -44.02 -46.38
N ASP A 557 31.23 -43.07 -45.75
CA ASP A 557 31.46 -41.64 -45.96
C ASP A 557 31.17 -40.88 -44.65
N PRO A 558 31.98 -41.11 -43.59
CA PRO A 558 31.70 -40.56 -42.26
C PRO A 558 31.73 -39.02 -42.23
N ASP A 559 32.55 -38.39 -43.07
CA ASP A 559 32.75 -36.93 -43.06
C ASP A 559 31.70 -36.17 -43.89
N ALA A 560 30.97 -36.85 -44.78
CA ALA A 560 29.96 -36.21 -45.63
C ALA A 560 28.64 -35.89 -44.93
N GLY A 561 28.38 -36.50 -43.77
CA GLY A 561 27.19 -36.29 -42.95
C GLY A 561 27.37 -35.20 -41.89
N ALA A 562 26.26 -34.79 -41.29
CA ALA A 562 26.21 -33.92 -40.12
C ALA A 562 25.11 -34.45 -39.18
N SER A 563 25.49 -34.89 -37.98
CA SER A 563 24.60 -35.65 -37.10
C SER A 563 23.64 -34.73 -36.33
N ALA A 564 22.35 -34.79 -36.66
CA ALA A 564 21.31 -34.06 -35.93
C ALA A 564 21.18 -34.49 -34.46
N VAL A 565 21.48 -35.76 -34.15
CA VAL A 565 21.44 -36.28 -32.77
C VAL A 565 22.59 -35.72 -31.94
N GLU A 566 23.79 -35.60 -32.52
CA GLU A 566 24.95 -35.03 -31.85
C GLU A 566 24.76 -33.53 -31.60
N GLU A 567 24.29 -32.81 -32.62
CA GLU A 567 23.95 -31.40 -32.49
C GLU A 567 22.85 -31.18 -31.43
N LEU A 568 21.75 -31.96 -31.45
CA LEU A 568 20.71 -31.86 -30.42
C LEU A 568 21.26 -32.11 -29.01
N ALA A 569 22.23 -33.02 -28.86
CA ALA A 569 22.87 -33.26 -27.57
C ALA A 569 23.63 -32.02 -27.05
N HIS A 570 24.34 -31.30 -27.94
CA HIS A 570 24.97 -30.01 -27.58
C HIS A 570 23.94 -28.99 -27.09
N GLN A 571 22.82 -28.86 -27.81
CA GLN A 571 21.76 -27.91 -27.43
C GLN A 571 21.09 -28.28 -26.10
N ILE A 572 20.83 -29.58 -25.88
CA ILE A 572 20.28 -30.07 -24.60
C ILE A 572 21.23 -29.75 -23.43
N LEU A 573 22.54 -29.96 -23.60
CA LEU A 573 23.52 -29.67 -22.55
C LEU A 573 23.60 -28.17 -22.24
N TYR A 574 23.54 -27.32 -23.27
CA TYR A 574 23.46 -25.87 -23.08
C TYR A 574 22.20 -25.46 -22.31
N LEU A 575 21.02 -25.91 -22.76
CA LEU A 575 19.73 -25.60 -22.13
C LEU A 575 19.63 -26.14 -20.70
N ALA A 576 20.19 -27.33 -20.42
CA ALA A 576 20.27 -27.87 -19.07
C ALA A 576 21.12 -26.99 -18.13
N GLY A 577 22.13 -26.29 -18.66
CA GLY A 577 22.94 -25.33 -17.92
C GLY A 577 22.20 -24.04 -17.53
N LEU A 578 21.02 -23.78 -18.09
CA LEU A 578 20.20 -22.60 -17.78
C LEU A 578 19.28 -22.80 -16.56
N ARG A 579 19.22 -24.01 -16.02
CA ARG A 579 18.47 -24.32 -14.79
C ARG A 579 19.03 -23.51 -13.64
N ASP A 580 18.15 -22.89 -12.89
CA ASP A 580 18.52 -22.12 -11.71
C ASP A 580 17.45 -22.33 -10.63
N PRO A 581 17.61 -23.36 -9.77
CA PRO A 581 16.65 -23.63 -8.71
C PRO A 581 16.50 -22.46 -7.72
N GLU A 582 17.55 -21.66 -7.51
CA GLU A 582 17.55 -20.52 -6.59
C GLU A 582 16.74 -19.35 -7.16
N ALA A 583 16.89 -19.07 -8.45
CA ALA A 583 16.05 -18.12 -9.18
C ALA A 583 14.64 -18.67 -9.51
N GLY A 584 14.37 -19.94 -9.20
CA GLY A 584 13.08 -20.58 -9.41
C GLY A 584 12.85 -21.11 -10.83
N THR A 585 13.91 -21.31 -11.61
CA THR A 585 13.86 -21.84 -12.97
C THR A 585 14.17 -23.34 -13.02
N SER A 586 13.22 -24.11 -13.54
CA SER A 586 13.37 -25.53 -13.83
C SER A 586 13.11 -25.80 -15.30
N LEU A 587 14.00 -26.56 -15.94
CA LEU A 587 13.88 -26.95 -17.34
C LEU A 587 14.04 -28.46 -17.45
N ASN A 588 13.06 -29.15 -18.01
CA ASN A 588 13.06 -30.58 -18.19
C ASN A 588 13.00 -30.93 -19.68
N VAL A 589 13.98 -31.68 -20.19
CA VAL A 589 13.91 -32.30 -21.52
C VAL A 589 13.30 -33.67 -21.32
N GLY A 590 11.98 -33.75 -21.46
CA GLY A 590 11.21 -34.95 -21.12
C GLY A 590 11.18 -36.01 -22.23
N VAL A 591 11.33 -35.59 -23.49
CA VAL A 591 11.25 -36.49 -24.65
C VAL A 591 12.35 -36.17 -25.65
N ILE A 592 13.01 -37.21 -26.16
CA ILE A 592 14.00 -37.13 -27.23
C ILE A 592 13.68 -38.21 -28.28
N GLU A 593 13.74 -37.83 -29.56
CA GLU A 593 13.59 -38.71 -30.70
C GLU A 593 14.67 -38.34 -31.75
N GLY A 594 15.29 -39.31 -32.42
CA GLY A 594 16.26 -38.97 -33.47
C GLY A 594 16.98 -40.16 -34.11
N GLY A 595 17.36 -39.99 -35.37
CA GLY A 595 17.99 -41.02 -36.19
C GLY A 595 17.01 -42.11 -36.68
N THR A 596 17.46 -42.89 -37.66
CA THR A 596 16.65 -43.95 -38.27
C THR A 596 17.28 -45.33 -38.10
N ARG A 597 18.61 -45.43 -38.24
CA ARG A 597 19.41 -46.66 -38.10
C ARG A 597 20.80 -46.33 -37.56
N SER A 598 21.44 -47.29 -36.92
CA SER A 598 22.77 -47.10 -36.32
C SER A 598 23.91 -46.88 -37.33
N ASN A 599 23.75 -47.31 -38.58
CA ASN A 599 24.76 -47.15 -39.64
C ASN A 599 24.51 -45.95 -40.57
N VAL A 600 23.57 -45.05 -40.21
CA VAL A 600 23.24 -43.83 -40.95
C VAL A 600 23.39 -42.64 -40.01
N THR A 601 24.20 -41.66 -40.40
CA THR A 601 24.28 -40.37 -39.71
C THR A 601 22.90 -39.74 -39.61
N ALA A 602 22.44 -39.36 -38.41
CA ALA A 602 21.06 -38.95 -38.20
C ALA A 602 20.74 -37.62 -38.92
N GLY A 603 19.76 -37.62 -39.82
CA GLY A 603 19.31 -36.42 -40.52
C GLY A 603 18.32 -35.55 -39.73
N ARG A 604 17.71 -36.08 -38.67
CA ARG A 604 16.73 -35.38 -37.84
C ARG A 604 16.78 -35.84 -36.39
N ALA A 605 16.64 -34.91 -35.47
CA ALA A 605 16.40 -35.17 -34.05
C ALA A 605 15.47 -34.09 -33.45
N VAL A 606 14.72 -34.45 -32.40
CA VAL A 606 13.73 -33.60 -31.73
C VAL A 606 13.84 -33.77 -30.22
N ALA A 607 13.78 -32.67 -29.48
CA ALA A 607 13.62 -32.64 -28.03
C ALA A 607 12.37 -31.83 -27.65
N ARG A 608 11.59 -32.31 -26.68
CA ARG A 608 10.44 -31.58 -26.09
C ARG A 608 10.76 -31.17 -24.66
N LEU A 609 10.52 -29.89 -24.36
CA LEU A 609 10.92 -29.23 -23.14
C LEU A 609 9.70 -28.73 -22.34
N ASP A 610 9.69 -28.98 -21.03
CA ASP A 610 8.85 -28.30 -20.03
C ASP A 610 9.76 -27.33 -19.27
N VAL A 611 9.43 -26.05 -19.35
CA VAL A 611 10.15 -24.97 -18.68
C VAL A 611 9.22 -24.31 -17.68
N ARG A 612 9.68 -24.13 -16.45
CA ARG A 612 8.96 -23.38 -15.43
C ARG A 612 9.84 -22.31 -14.83
N VAL A 613 9.30 -21.11 -14.71
CA VAL A 613 10.01 -19.91 -14.24
C VAL A 613 9.19 -19.21 -13.18
N ALA A 614 9.85 -18.73 -12.12
CA ALA A 614 9.17 -18.10 -10.99
C ALA A 614 8.92 -16.60 -11.20
N THR A 615 9.62 -15.96 -12.15
CA THR A 615 9.56 -14.51 -12.37
C THR A 615 9.50 -14.16 -13.86
N ALA A 616 8.97 -12.98 -14.17
CA ALA A 616 8.97 -12.46 -15.54
C ALA A 616 10.39 -12.31 -16.10
N ALA A 617 11.35 -11.90 -15.27
CA ALA A 617 12.76 -11.79 -15.65
C ALA A 617 13.36 -13.14 -16.07
N GLU A 618 13.02 -14.23 -15.36
CA GLU A 618 13.46 -15.57 -15.75
C GLU A 618 12.75 -16.07 -17.01
N GLN A 619 11.50 -15.69 -17.22
CA GLN A 619 10.78 -15.94 -18.47
C GLN A 619 11.51 -15.30 -19.67
N ASP A 620 11.89 -14.03 -19.55
CA ASP A 620 12.62 -13.29 -20.59
C ASP A 620 14.03 -13.88 -20.82
N ARG A 621 14.74 -14.23 -19.75
CA ARG A 621 16.07 -14.85 -19.82
C ARG A 621 16.04 -16.17 -20.60
N ILE A 622 15.08 -17.05 -20.30
CA ILE A 622 14.95 -18.34 -21.00
C ILE A 622 14.46 -18.14 -22.43
N GLY A 623 13.53 -17.21 -22.66
CA GLY A 623 13.09 -16.85 -24.02
C GLY A 623 14.26 -16.40 -24.89
N ALA A 624 15.07 -15.45 -24.41
CA ALA A 624 16.25 -14.97 -25.12
C ALA A 624 17.28 -16.07 -25.38
N ALA A 625 17.45 -17.02 -24.44
CA ALA A 625 18.38 -18.12 -24.61
C ALA A 625 17.91 -19.16 -25.65
N LEU A 626 16.60 -19.38 -25.77
CA LEU A 626 16.00 -20.24 -26.81
C LEU A 626 16.11 -19.58 -28.19
N ASP A 627 15.87 -18.27 -28.27
CA ASP A 627 15.98 -17.50 -29.52
C ASP A 627 17.44 -17.41 -30.01
N ALA A 628 18.41 -17.49 -29.09
CA ALA A 628 19.84 -17.39 -29.38
C ALA A 628 20.54 -18.72 -29.67
N LEU A 629 19.82 -19.85 -29.79
CA LEU A 629 20.44 -21.15 -30.11
C LEU A 629 21.13 -21.11 -31.47
N LEU A 630 22.40 -21.51 -31.50
CA LEU A 630 23.22 -21.60 -32.71
C LEU A 630 23.77 -23.02 -32.87
N PRO A 631 23.81 -23.54 -34.11
CA PRO A 631 24.37 -24.85 -34.36
C PRO A 631 25.88 -24.86 -34.10
N VAL A 632 26.37 -25.93 -33.47
CA VAL A 632 27.80 -26.19 -33.29
C VAL A 632 28.42 -26.63 -34.62
N ASP A 633 27.75 -27.53 -35.36
CA ASP A 633 28.09 -27.86 -36.75
C ASP A 633 27.26 -26.99 -37.70
N GLY A 634 27.90 -26.05 -38.39
CA GLY A 634 27.26 -25.13 -39.34
C GLY A 634 26.58 -25.79 -40.55
N ARG A 635 26.66 -27.12 -40.70
CA ARG A 635 25.91 -27.91 -41.68
C ARG A 635 24.56 -28.40 -41.16
N THR A 636 24.26 -28.18 -39.88
CA THR A 636 22.95 -28.45 -39.26
C THR A 636 22.14 -27.16 -39.10
N SER A 637 20.84 -27.30 -38.87
CA SER A 637 19.95 -26.18 -38.57
C SER A 637 19.05 -26.51 -37.37
N ILE A 638 18.77 -25.50 -36.56
CA ILE A 638 17.93 -25.60 -35.36
C ILE A 638 16.63 -24.82 -35.60
N GLU A 639 15.52 -25.42 -35.23
CA GLU A 639 14.20 -24.78 -35.19
C GLU A 639 13.60 -24.97 -33.80
N VAL A 640 13.20 -23.88 -33.16
CA VAL A 640 12.48 -23.90 -31.89
C VAL A 640 11.02 -23.52 -32.14
N THR A 641 10.09 -24.39 -31.74
CA THR A 641 8.65 -24.12 -31.80
C THR A 641 8.03 -24.28 -30.41
N GLY A 642 6.77 -23.88 -30.26
CA GLY A 642 6.09 -23.82 -28.97
C GLY A 642 6.12 -22.41 -28.38
N GLY A 643 5.93 -22.29 -27.07
CA GLY A 643 5.84 -21.00 -26.41
C GLY A 643 5.47 -21.08 -24.94
N TRP A 644 5.31 -19.90 -24.33
CA TRP A 644 4.77 -19.76 -22.99
C TRP A 644 3.28 -20.04 -22.99
N ASN A 645 2.89 -21.18 -22.42
CA ASN A 645 1.49 -21.59 -22.27
C ASN A 645 0.81 -20.83 -21.13
N ARG A 646 1.51 -20.66 -20.00
CA ARG A 646 1.04 -19.90 -18.83
C ARG A 646 2.05 -18.80 -18.52
N PRO A 647 1.62 -17.53 -18.43
CA PRO A 647 2.49 -16.46 -17.94
C PRO A 647 2.84 -16.67 -16.47
N VAL A 648 3.78 -15.91 -15.92
CA VAL A 648 4.11 -15.97 -14.49
C VAL A 648 3.01 -15.33 -13.65
N PHE A 649 2.69 -15.96 -12.51
CA PHE A 649 1.88 -15.37 -11.44
C PHE A 649 2.83 -14.94 -10.32
N GLU A 650 3.20 -13.67 -10.29
CA GLU A 650 3.97 -13.07 -9.20
C GLU A 650 3.06 -12.49 -8.11
N ARG A 651 3.58 -12.44 -6.87
CA ARG A 651 2.91 -11.79 -5.74
C ARG A 651 3.02 -10.27 -5.85
N THR A 652 2.24 -9.68 -6.75
CA THR A 652 2.16 -8.22 -6.93
C THR A 652 1.59 -7.53 -5.68
N ALA A 653 1.70 -6.20 -5.60
CA ALA A 653 1.11 -5.42 -4.49
C ALA A 653 -0.41 -5.68 -4.36
N GLY A 654 -1.15 -5.71 -5.47
CA GLY A 654 -2.59 -6.00 -5.45
C GLY A 654 -2.91 -7.43 -5.00
N VAL A 655 -2.13 -8.43 -5.40
CA VAL A 655 -2.26 -9.81 -4.90
C VAL A 655 -2.01 -9.86 -3.40
N ALA A 656 -0.97 -9.16 -2.92
CA ALA A 656 -0.64 -9.08 -1.50
C ALA A 656 -1.78 -8.44 -0.68
N GLU A 657 -2.35 -7.35 -1.16
CA GLU A 657 -3.49 -6.68 -0.51
C GLU A 657 -4.72 -7.59 -0.42
N LEU A 658 -5.03 -8.31 -1.50
CA LEU A 658 -6.16 -9.24 -1.52
C LEU A 658 -5.92 -10.45 -0.61
N ALA A 659 -4.69 -10.94 -0.52
CA ALA A 659 -4.29 -12.00 0.40
C ALA A 659 -4.38 -11.56 1.87
N GLU A 660 -3.95 -10.34 2.20
CA GLU A 660 -4.08 -9.79 3.55
C GLU A 660 -5.54 -9.50 3.92
N LEU A 661 -6.37 -9.10 2.96
CA LEU A 661 -7.82 -9.03 3.16
C LEU A 661 -8.37 -10.42 3.54
N ALA A 662 -8.05 -11.45 2.76
CA ALA A 662 -8.49 -12.81 3.05
C ALA A 662 -7.95 -13.36 4.38
N ARG A 663 -6.71 -13.02 4.75
CA ARG A 663 -6.14 -13.35 6.06
C ARG A 663 -6.92 -12.68 7.19
N SER A 664 -7.30 -11.43 7.02
CA SER A 664 -8.14 -10.71 7.99
C SER A 664 -9.54 -11.33 8.09
N CYS A 665 -10.14 -11.74 6.98
CA CYS A 665 -11.41 -12.48 6.96
C CYS A 665 -11.32 -13.83 7.68
N ALA A 666 -10.26 -14.59 7.42
CA ALA A 666 -10.00 -15.86 8.10
C ALA A 666 -9.82 -15.67 9.62
N ALA A 667 -9.07 -14.64 10.04
CA ALA A 667 -8.85 -14.34 11.44
C ALA A 667 -10.17 -14.02 12.16
N THR A 668 -11.07 -13.29 11.50
CA THR A 668 -12.43 -13.03 12.00
C THR A 668 -13.26 -14.32 12.11
N LEU A 669 -13.05 -15.28 11.21
CA LEU A 669 -13.66 -16.62 11.26
C LEU A 669 -12.97 -17.58 12.24
N GLY A 670 -11.89 -17.16 12.88
CA GLY A 670 -11.23 -17.89 13.96
C GLY A 670 -10.01 -18.73 13.56
N TRP A 671 -9.41 -18.53 12.39
CA TRP A 671 -8.16 -19.22 12.00
C TRP A 671 -7.17 -18.31 11.26
N ASP A 672 -5.90 -18.73 11.23
CA ASP A 672 -4.86 -18.05 10.45
C ASP A 672 -4.77 -18.63 9.03
N LEU A 673 -4.97 -17.79 8.02
CA LEU A 673 -4.83 -18.19 6.63
C LEU A 673 -3.38 -18.00 6.18
N ARG A 674 -2.76 -19.12 5.83
CA ARG A 674 -1.42 -19.12 5.23
C ARG A 674 -1.49 -18.84 3.73
N GLU A 675 -0.43 -18.25 3.20
CA GLU A 675 -0.18 -18.14 1.77
C GLU A 675 1.09 -18.89 1.38
N THR A 676 1.22 -19.26 0.10
CA THR A 676 2.41 -19.94 -0.42
C THR A 676 2.64 -19.67 -1.91
N SER A 677 3.83 -20.04 -2.38
CA SER A 677 4.18 -20.12 -3.80
C SER A 677 4.25 -21.59 -4.24
N VAL A 678 3.73 -21.90 -5.43
CA VAL A 678 3.74 -23.27 -5.97
C VAL A 678 4.30 -23.34 -7.39
N GLY A 679 4.80 -24.51 -7.78
CA GLY A 679 5.33 -24.76 -9.12
C GLY A 679 4.28 -25.06 -10.20
N GLY A 680 3.03 -25.33 -9.82
CA GLY A 680 1.92 -25.58 -10.74
C GLY A 680 1.22 -24.30 -11.15
N ALA A 681 0.92 -24.15 -12.44
CA ALA A 681 0.13 -23.04 -12.96
C ALA A 681 -1.38 -23.27 -12.75
N SER A 682 -2.17 -22.24 -13.04
CA SER A 682 -3.64 -22.26 -13.12
C SER A 682 -4.10 -21.16 -14.06
N ASP A 683 -5.41 -21.01 -14.23
CA ASP A 683 -5.98 -19.85 -14.91
C ASP A 683 -5.73 -18.51 -14.20
N GLY A 684 -5.40 -18.54 -12.89
CA GLY A 684 -5.00 -17.35 -12.14
C GLY A 684 -3.76 -16.65 -12.72
N ASN A 685 -2.89 -17.40 -13.40
CA ASN A 685 -1.74 -16.85 -14.12
C ASN A 685 -2.17 -15.82 -15.19
N PHE A 686 -3.21 -16.12 -15.98
CA PHE A 686 -3.69 -15.19 -17.00
C PHE A 686 -4.29 -13.92 -16.41
N VAL A 687 -4.98 -14.05 -15.27
CA VAL A 687 -5.62 -12.93 -14.59
C VAL A 687 -4.57 -11.96 -14.01
N VAL A 688 -3.52 -12.47 -13.37
CA VAL A 688 -2.42 -11.60 -12.90
C VAL A 688 -1.70 -10.94 -14.05
N ALA A 689 -1.44 -11.66 -15.15
CA ALA A 689 -0.84 -11.10 -16.36
C ALA A 689 -1.72 -10.01 -17.00
N ALA A 690 -3.04 -10.05 -16.79
CA ALA A 690 -3.97 -9.00 -17.20
C ALA A 690 -3.95 -7.75 -16.30
N GLY A 691 -3.15 -7.75 -15.22
CA GLY A 691 -3.01 -6.63 -14.27
C GLY A 691 -4.06 -6.61 -13.17
N VAL A 692 -4.74 -7.73 -12.93
CA VAL A 692 -5.86 -7.81 -11.98
C VAL A 692 -5.42 -8.58 -10.72
N PRO A 693 -5.71 -8.09 -9.50
CA PRO A 693 -5.45 -8.83 -8.27
C PRO A 693 -6.15 -10.19 -8.23
N VAL A 694 -5.42 -11.24 -7.84
CA VAL A 694 -5.92 -12.62 -7.78
C VAL A 694 -5.67 -13.22 -6.40
N LEU A 695 -6.68 -13.92 -5.89
CA LEU A 695 -6.53 -14.86 -4.79
C LEU A 695 -6.85 -16.26 -5.30
N ASP A 696 -5.83 -17.09 -5.40
CA ASP A 696 -5.92 -18.45 -5.92
C ASP A 696 -5.80 -19.47 -4.79
N GLY A 697 -6.30 -20.68 -4.99
CA GLY A 697 -6.26 -21.73 -3.98
C GLY A 697 -7.26 -21.47 -2.84
N ILE A 698 -8.30 -20.67 -3.08
CA ILE A 698 -9.36 -20.43 -2.08
C ILE A 698 -10.32 -21.61 -1.98
N GLY A 699 -10.24 -22.58 -2.90
CA GLY A 699 -11.10 -23.75 -2.96
C GLY A 699 -10.71 -24.86 -1.97
N ALA A 700 -10.96 -26.10 -2.39
CA ALA A 700 -10.88 -27.33 -1.59
C ALA A 700 -9.63 -27.43 -0.68
N VAL A 701 -9.80 -27.96 0.54
CA VAL A 701 -8.70 -28.29 1.45
C VAL A 701 -8.57 -29.81 1.52
N GLY A 702 -7.40 -30.32 1.16
CA GLY A 702 -7.23 -31.73 0.89
C GLY A 702 -5.88 -32.01 0.21
N SER A 703 -5.82 -33.11 -0.55
CA SER A 703 -4.58 -33.57 -1.18
C SER A 703 -4.86 -34.51 -2.35
N GLY A 704 -3.80 -34.85 -3.10
CA GLY A 704 -3.86 -35.91 -4.11
C GLY A 704 -4.45 -35.48 -5.45
N ALA A 705 -4.32 -34.20 -5.83
CA ALA A 705 -4.63 -33.76 -7.19
C ALA A 705 -3.96 -34.70 -8.23
N HIS A 706 -4.71 -35.08 -9.25
CA HIS A 706 -4.29 -35.99 -10.32
C HIS A 706 -3.86 -37.39 -9.86
N ALA A 707 -4.23 -37.81 -8.64
CA ALA A 707 -3.87 -39.11 -8.07
C ALA A 707 -5.10 -39.82 -7.47
N ARG A 708 -5.09 -41.16 -7.42
CA ARG A 708 -6.19 -41.94 -6.81
C ARG A 708 -6.38 -41.71 -5.31
N SER A 709 -5.43 -41.03 -4.68
CA SER A 709 -5.54 -40.55 -3.31
C SER A 709 -6.27 -39.20 -3.20
N GLU A 710 -6.84 -38.66 -4.29
CA GLU A 710 -7.55 -37.38 -4.29
C GLU A 710 -8.63 -37.35 -3.19
N ASN A 711 -8.55 -36.34 -2.34
CA ASN A 711 -9.49 -36.13 -1.26
C ASN A 711 -9.63 -34.66 -0.88
N THR A 712 -10.78 -34.33 -0.29
CA THR A 712 -11.09 -33.05 0.36
C THR A 712 -11.77 -33.32 1.71
N SER A 713 -11.93 -32.29 2.55
CA SER A 713 -12.61 -32.42 3.84
C SER A 713 -13.94 -31.67 3.92
N VAL A 714 -14.92 -32.22 4.64
CA VAL A 714 -16.22 -31.56 4.86
C VAL A 714 -16.03 -30.28 5.68
N ALA A 715 -15.23 -30.32 6.74
CA ALA A 715 -14.87 -29.13 7.52
C ALA A 715 -14.23 -28.05 6.64
N GLY A 716 -13.30 -28.45 5.76
CA GLY A 716 -12.65 -27.54 4.80
C GLY A 716 -13.63 -26.91 3.82
N MET A 717 -14.68 -27.64 3.40
CA MET A 717 -15.74 -27.08 2.57
C MET A 717 -16.47 -25.92 3.26
N VAL A 718 -16.87 -26.10 4.53
CA VAL A 718 -17.56 -25.05 5.28
C VAL A 718 -16.63 -23.85 5.51
N GLU A 719 -15.38 -24.10 5.90
CA GLU A 719 -14.38 -23.05 6.11
C GLU A 719 -14.16 -22.19 4.87
N ARG A 720 -14.03 -22.80 3.69
CA ARG A 720 -13.74 -22.08 2.44
C ARG A 720 -14.95 -21.36 1.87
N ALA A 721 -16.15 -21.92 2.01
CA ALA A 721 -17.38 -21.21 1.69
C ALA A 721 -17.56 -19.98 2.59
N ALA A 722 -17.27 -20.10 3.90
CA ALA A 722 -17.36 -18.99 4.85
C ALA A 722 -16.32 -17.91 4.56
N LEU A 723 -15.08 -18.31 4.22
CA LEU A 723 -14.02 -17.39 3.81
C LEU A 723 -14.42 -16.62 2.55
N THR A 724 -14.96 -17.33 1.55
CA THR A 724 -15.43 -16.73 0.29
C THR A 724 -16.50 -15.69 0.55
N ALA A 725 -17.54 -16.04 1.31
CA ALA A 725 -18.60 -15.10 1.68
C ALA A 725 -18.05 -13.86 2.39
N THR A 726 -17.17 -14.07 3.37
CA THR A 726 -16.60 -12.97 4.17
C THR A 726 -15.69 -12.05 3.35
N VAL A 727 -14.88 -12.61 2.44
CA VAL A 727 -14.06 -11.84 1.50
C VAL A 727 -14.96 -11.01 0.57
N LEU A 728 -16.01 -11.60 0.01
CA LEU A 728 -16.95 -10.89 -0.85
C LEU A 728 -17.68 -9.76 -0.11
N THR A 729 -18.12 -9.98 1.14
CA THR A 729 -18.70 -8.90 1.98
C THR A 729 -17.72 -7.75 2.16
N SER A 730 -16.49 -8.03 2.58
CA SER A 730 -15.48 -6.97 2.78
C SER A 730 -15.09 -6.28 1.48
N LEU A 731 -15.17 -6.98 0.35
CA LEU A 731 -15.01 -6.38 -0.96
C LEU A 731 -16.20 -5.44 -1.27
N SER A 732 -17.44 -5.76 -0.93
CA SER A 732 -18.59 -4.86 -1.14
C SER A 732 -18.48 -3.51 -0.42
N GLU A 733 -17.72 -3.45 0.67
CA GLU A 733 -17.64 -2.31 1.58
C GLU A 733 -16.43 -1.40 1.29
N ARG A 734 -15.62 -1.77 0.29
CA ARG A 734 -14.46 -1.05 -0.24
C ARG A 734 -14.72 -0.60 -1.67
#